data_AF-A0A9D8FV71-F1
#
_entry.id   AF-A0A9D8FV71-F1
#
_cell.length_a   1.000
_cell.length_b   1.000
_cell.length_c   1.000
_cell.angle_alpha   90.00
_cell.angle_beta   90.00
_cell.angle_gamma   90.00
#
_symmetry.space_group_name_H-M   'P 1'
#
loop_
_entity.id
_entity.type
_entity.pdbx_description
1 polymer ?
#
loop_
_entity_poly.entity_id
_entity_poly.type
_entity_poly.pdbx_seq_one_letter_code
_entity_poly.pdbx_strand_id
1 'polypeptide(L)'
;MAVSYLEYRLHRGYIHDWLAAGPQATPVADLDRFAGPDLKTEIARGSHRRLSEINQPPVELGSFQVDDAELTWRYHKCLDDHYVDLSASYPTCHYLRAWAYTQVIAPRPGQATFTLTSNGPADLWLNREHIHRQEQFSHQDPYSASLEVELQEGRNEILVRMENVALRACPYVVALRITGAASDDVEVQIPTWHANIPRRLKLQRVYQEIHVEQNVITPAETLFLRWDDEIDETDTIDFWIQDWREHIQIAGSIETRPGERTEVGYRQHIFEQGPHRIALTPPSHVIQMFDVRYQEYLPFYVLETAYAEVPYGTYEERRKEALQYATRREDDLYGDIAHLALGRWPRRHSRLIEDAIAKANRREDCSDFYLIGLLGMMHRYLDSAYFTAQLKDTLRDCVLNFRYWHDEPGSDAMCYTTENHSILFHACEILAGQLYPDSVFSNAGQTGQWHREKGERLALDWLHKRGTEGFAEWDSNCTFEQDLVALSHLADLAENEDVRELAAVVMDKLFLTMALNSFRGVFGSTHGRTYAPMILGGQLEATSGISRLMWGMGVWNHHIRGTVSLACSDYELSPLIAAIAVDLPDELWNREQHPGVNKVTYRTPDYMLCSAQDYHPGEKGCQQHIWQATLGPDAVAFVTHPPS
;
A
#
# COMPACT_ATOMS: atom_id res chain seq x y z
N MET A 1 35.12 -10.00 -16.16
CA MET A 1 34.26 -10.03 -17.37
C MET A 1 34.44 -8.72 -18.11
N ALA A 2 34.24 -8.67 -19.43
CA ALA A 2 34.25 -7.41 -20.16
C ALA A 2 32.91 -6.70 -19.92
N VAL A 3 32.93 -5.39 -19.68
CA VAL A 3 31.71 -4.58 -19.53
C VAL A 3 31.19 -4.24 -20.93
N SER A 4 29.90 -4.47 -21.16
CA SER A 4 29.17 -4.03 -22.35
C SER A 4 28.17 -2.94 -21.95
N TYR A 5 27.49 -2.31 -22.92
CA TYR A 5 26.60 -1.18 -22.68
C TYR A 5 25.26 -1.37 -23.39
N LEU A 6 24.17 -1.13 -22.67
CA LEU A 6 22.83 -0.93 -23.25
C LEU A 6 22.70 0.55 -23.61
N GLU A 7 22.27 0.85 -24.83
CA GLU A 7 22.21 2.21 -25.37
C GLU A 7 20.77 2.68 -25.52
N TYR A 8 20.48 3.87 -24.99
CA TYR A 8 19.17 4.50 -24.98
C TYR A 8 19.29 6.00 -25.32
N ARG A 9 18.15 6.66 -25.48
CA ARG A 9 18.07 8.11 -25.69
C ARG A 9 17.40 8.77 -24.50
N LEU A 10 17.64 10.07 -24.34
CA LEU A 10 16.84 10.88 -23.43
C LEU A 10 15.37 10.89 -23.87
N HIS A 11 14.45 10.75 -22.91
CA HIS A 11 13.02 10.86 -23.16
C HIS A 11 12.51 12.21 -22.65
N ARG A 12 12.16 13.13 -23.55
CA ARG A 12 11.79 14.53 -23.21
C ARG A 12 12.86 15.27 -22.37
N GLY A 13 14.13 14.88 -22.56
CA GLY A 13 15.29 15.36 -21.81
C GLY A 13 15.57 14.58 -20.51
N TYR A 14 14.71 13.63 -20.10
CA TYR A 14 14.94 12.82 -18.90
C TYR A 14 15.78 11.58 -19.21
N ILE A 15 16.61 11.20 -18.25
CA ILE A 15 17.17 9.86 -18.20
C ILE A 15 16.07 8.92 -17.74
N HIS A 16 15.74 7.95 -18.60
CA HIS A 16 14.63 7.02 -18.40
C HIS A 16 15.10 5.60 -18.03
N ASP A 17 16.40 5.34 -18.21
CA ASP A 17 17.05 4.06 -17.99
C ASP A 17 18.18 4.25 -16.99
N TRP A 18 18.14 3.47 -15.91
CA TRP A 18 19.06 3.57 -14.78
C TRP A 18 19.56 2.20 -14.33
N LEU A 19 20.69 2.17 -13.64
CA LEU A 19 20.95 1.17 -12.61
C LEU A 19 20.52 1.74 -11.27
N ALA A 20 19.67 1.04 -10.53
CA ALA A 20 19.26 1.40 -9.18
C ALA A 20 19.71 0.34 -8.17
N ALA A 21 20.04 0.76 -6.96
CA ALA A 21 20.40 -0.12 -5.85
C ALA A 21 19.89 0.43 -4.52
N GLY A 22 19.41 -0.46 -3.65
CA GLY A 22 18.76 -0.10 -2.39
C GLY A 22 17.23 -0.21 -2.46
N PRO A 23 16.50 0.35 -1.48
CA PRO A 23 17.04 1.14 -0.38
C PRO A 23 17.70 0.28 0.72
N GLN A 24 18.85 0.72 1.23
CA GLN A 24 19.31 0.32 2.54
C GLN A 24 18.47 1.06 3.58
N ALA A 25 17.76 0.32 4.44
CA ALA A 25 16.96 0.88 5.52
C ALA A 25 17.65 0.65 6.87
N THR A 26 18.02 1.72 7.56
CA THR A 26 18.67 1.67 8.87
C THR A 26 17.69 2.16 9.94
N PRO A 27 17.27 1.31 10.90
CA PRO A 27 16.37 1.72 11.97
C PRO A 27 16.96 2.84 12.84
N VAL A 28 16.14 3.83 13.20
CA VAL A 28 16.51 4.91 14.12
C VAL A 28 15.97 4.59 15.50
N ALA A 29 16.83 4.06 16.38
CA ALA A 29 16.40 3.48 17.66
C ALA A 29 16.01 4.49 18.75
N ASP A 30 16.59 5.70 18.75
CA ASP A 30 16.32 6.74 19.75
C ASP A 30 15.84 8.01 19.04
N LEU A 31 14.52 8.12 18.87
CA LEU A 31 13.88 9.28 18.26
C LEU A 31 13.84 10.48 19.20
N ASP A 32 13.80 10.27 20.51
CA ASP A 32 13.73 11.35 21.50
C ASP A 32 15.01 12.21 21.52
N ARG A 33 16.13 11.67 21.02
CA ARG A 33 17.35 12.44 20.76
C ARG A 33 17.15 13.59 19.76
N PHE A 34 16.20 13.44 18.84
CA PHE A 34 15.95 14.38 17.76
C PHE A 34 14.61 15.09 18.05
N ALA A 35 14.68 16.33 18.50
CA ALA A 35 13.51 17.08 18.95
C ALA A 35 13.25 18.29 18.05
N GLY A 36 12.02 18.41 17.54
CA GLY A 36 11.55 19.60 16.82
C GLY A 36 11.03 19.31 15.41
N PRO A 37 10.61 20.36 14.67
CA PRO A 37 10.01 20.24 13.34
C PRO A 37 10.97 19.69 12.28
N ASP A 38 12.28 19.70 12.55
CA ASP A 38 13.35 19.34 11.62
C ASP A 38 13.91 17.91 11.84
N LEU A 39 13.19 17.03 12.55
CA LEU A 39 13.59 15.65 12.87
C LEU A 39 14.25 14.91 11.68
N LYS A 40 13.59 14.91 10.51
CA LYS A 40 14.12 14.24 9.31
C LYS A 40 15.45 14.83 8.85
N THR A 41 15.56 16.16 8.89
CA THR A 41 16.76 16.90 8.53
C THR A 41 17.91 16.58 9.48
N GLU A 42 17.66 16.52 10.78
CA GLU A 42 18.68 16.19 11.78
C GLU A 42 19.19 14.75 11.63
N ILE A 43 18.29 13.78 11.43
CA ILE A 43 18.65 12.38 11.18
C ILE A 43 19.51 12.27 9.93
N ALA A 44 19.08 12.85 8.81
CA ALA A 44 19.83 12.79 7.56
C ALA A 44 21.21 13.47 7.68
N ARG A 45 21.30 14.64 8.32
CA ARG A 45 22.59 15.32 8.54
C ARG A 45 23.52 14.53 9.46
N GLY A 46 22.99 13.85 10.47
CA GLY A 46 23.76 13.01 11.39
C GLY A 46 24.36 11.78 10.72
N SER A 47 23.70 11.25 9.68
CA SER A 47 24.12 10.06 8.94
C SER A 47 24.87 10.37 7.63
N HIS A 48 24.79 11.61 7.15
CA HIS A 48 25.33 12.01 5.86
C HIS A 48 26.86 11.87 5.78
N ARG A 49 27.33 11.34 4.64
CA ARG A 49 28.75 11.32 4.25
C ARG A 49 28.90 11.87 2.84
N ARG A 50 29.86 12.76 2.60
CA ARG A 50 30.10 13.33 1.25
C ARG A 50 30.70 12.32 0.25
N LEU A 51 31.27 11.22 0.72
CA LEU A 51 31.78 10.17 -0.16
C LEU A 51 30.62 9.42 -0.81
N SER A 52 30.80 8.93 -2.04
CA SER A 52 29.78 8.17 -2.77
C SER A 52 29.51 6.80 -2.18
N GLU A 53 30.47 6.25 -1.42
CA GLU A 53 30.46 4.88 -0.85
C GLU A 53 30.53 3.76 -1.92
N ILE A 54 30.49 4.13 -3.20
CA ILE A 54 30.63 3.22 -4.34
C ILE A 54 32.11 3.08 -4.72
N ASN A 55 32.70 1.94 -4.35
CA ASN A 55 34.12 1.63 -4.61
C ASN A 55 34.32 0.71 -5.82
N GLN A 56 33.30 -0.03 -6.23
CA GLN A 56 33.30 -0.88 -7.44
C GLN A 56 32.59 -0.15 -8.60
N PRO A 57 33.01 -0.35 -9.86
CA PRO A 57 32.28 0.18 -11.01
C PRO A 57 30.83 -0.34 -11.04
N PRO A 58 29.81 0.55 -11.11
CA PRO A 58 28.43 0.14 -11.27
C PRO A 58 28.20 -0.62 -12.58
N VAL A 59 27.43 -1.70 -12.49
CA VAL A 59 27.16 -2.61 -13.60
C VAL A 59 25.96 -3.48 -13.24
N GLU A 60 25.06 -3.74 -14.20
CA GLU A 60 23.87 -4.57 -14.02
C GLU A 60 24.22 -5.90 -13.34
N LEU A 61 23.49 -6.24 -12.27
CA LEU A 61 23.69 -7.40 -11.39
C LEU A 61 25.01 -7.43 -10.59
N GLY A 62 25.82 -6.38 -10.66
CA GLY A 62 26.99 -6.21 -9.80
C GLY A 62 26.58 -5.83 -8.37
N SER A 63 27.30 -6.36 -7.39
CA SER A 63 27.08 -6.02 -5.97
C SER A 63 28.18 -5.11 -5.41
N PHE A 64 27.83 -4.34 -4.39
CA PHE A 64 28.72 -3.50 -3.59
C PHE A 64 28.30 -3.51 -2.12
N GLN A 65 29.22 -3.11 -1.25
CA GLN A 65 29.02 -3.10 0.20
C GLN A 65 28.88 -1.65 0.69
N VAL A 66 27.86 -1.37 1.50
CA VAL A 66 27.69 -0.09 2.21
C VAL A 66 27.40 -0.37 3.68
N ASP A 67 28.34 0.04 4.53
CA ASP A 67 28.38 -0.33 5.94
C ASP A 67 28.26 -1.86 6.08
N ASP A 68 27.17 -2.39 6.67
CA ASP A 68 26.94 -3.82 6.86
C ASP A 68 26.00 -4.47 5.82
N ALA A 69 25.58 -3.72 4.78
CA ALA A 69 24.64 -4.20 3.77
C ALA A 69 25.32 -4.47 2.41
N GLU A 70 25.04 -5.64 1.84
CA GLU A 70 25.32 -5.92 0.44
C GLU A 70 24.14 -5.48 -0.43
N LEU A 71 24.39 -4.61 -1.40
CA LEU A 71 23.40 -4.16 -2.37
C LEU A 71 23.78 -4.59 -3.77
N THR A 72 22.78 -4.80 -4.62
CA THR A 72 22.96 -5.20 -6.01
C THR A 72 22.36 -4.15 -6.94
N TRP A 73 23.11 -3.75 -7.96
CA TRP A 73 22.62 -2.91 -9.04
C TRP A 73 21.61 -3.68 -9.90
N ARG A 74 20.42 -3.13 -10.07
CA ARG A 74 19.39 -3.66 -10.96
C ARG A 74 19.07 -2.61 -12.01
N TYR A 75 18.91 -3.06 -13.25
CA TYR A 75 18.37 -2.20 -14.29
C TYR A 75 16.95 -1.76 -13.89
N HIS A 76 16.66 -0.48 -14.06
CA HIS A 76 15.39 0.14 -13.76
C HIS A 76 14.98 1.02 -14.95
N LYS A 77 13.86 0.69 -15.57
CA LYS A 77 13.21 1.52 -16.58
C LYS A 77 12.11 2.33 -15.89
N CYS A 78 12.16 3.64 -16.01
CA CYS A 78 11.14 4.52 -15.44
C CYS A 78 9.80 4.36 -16.18
N LEU A 79 8.71 4.81 -15.55
CA LEU A 79 7.43 5.00 -16.21
C LEU A 79 7.39 6.40 -16.88
N ASP A 80 6.23 6.79 -17.40
CA ASP A 80 6.00 8.08 -18.06
C ASP A 80 6.28 9.30 -17.16
N ASP A 81 6.33 9.10 -15.84
CA ASP A 81 6.72 10.10 -14.84
C ASP A 81 8.24 10.31 -14.74
N HIS A 82 9.03 9.42 -15.34
CA HIS A 82 10.49 9.43 -15.39
C HIS A 82 11.18 9.25 -14.04
N TYR A 83 10.46 8.70 -13.06
CA TYR A 83 11.00 8.44 -11.74
C TYR A 83 11.65 7.07 -11.64
N VAL A 84 12.81 7.01 -10.98
CA VAL A 84 13.23 5.81 -10.27
C VAL A 84 12.47 5.81 -8.96
N ASP A 85 11.42 5.00 -8.87
CA ASP A 85 10.55 4.93 -7.70
C ASP A 85 10.94 3.78 -6.76
N LEU A 86 11.37 4.14 -5.55
CA LEU A 86 11.71 3.21 -4.47
C LEU A 86 10.80 3.43 -3.24
N SER A 87 9.62 4.01 -3.46
CA SER A 87 8.66 4.31 -2.40
C SER A 87 8.22 3.06 -1.66
N ALA A 88 8.20 3.15 -0.34
CA ALA A 88 7.79 2.05 0.53
C ALA A 88 7.21 2.61 1.84
N SER A 89 6.55 1.74 2.60
CA SER A 89 6.10 2.06 3.96
C SER A 89 6.96 1.33 4.98
N TYR A 90 7.36 2.04 6.04
CA TYR A 90 8.15 1.49 7.14
C TYR A 90 7.37 1.65 8.44
N PRO A 91 7.18 0.57 9.22
CA PRO A 91 6.38 0.62 10.44
C PRO A 91 7.07 1.37 11.58
N THR A 92 8.38 1.58 11.51
CA THR A 92 9.13 2.41 12.47
C THR A 92 10.02 3.40 11.73
N CYS A 93 10.63 4.33 12.46
CA CYS A 93 11.54 5.30 11.85
C CYS A 93 12.78 4.63 11.25
N HIS A 94 13.03 4.90 9.96
CA HIS A 94 14.22 4.44 9.26
C HIS A 94 14.90 5.58 8.50
N TYR A 95 16.22 5.59 8.56
CA TYR A 95 17.05 6.33 7.62
C TYR A 95 17.27 5.48 6.37
N LEU A 96 16.99 6.04 5.19
CA LEU A 96 17.05 5.34 3.92
C LEU A 96 18.18 5.90 3.05
N ARG A 97 18.88 5.00 2.36
CA ARG A 97 19.81 5.35 1.28
C ARG A 97 19.60 4.45 0.08
N ALA A 98 19.61 5.04 -1.10
CA ALA A 98 19.61 4.34 -2.36
C ALA A 98 20.51 5.08 -3.36
N TRP A 99 20.88 4.38 -4.43
CA TRP A 99 21.74 4.90 -5.47
C TRP A 99 21.13 4.66 -6.84
N ALA A 100 21.24 5.65 -7.71
CA ALA A 100 20.90 5.56 -9.12
C ALA A 100 22.13 5.95 -9.96
N TYR A 101 22.44 5.17 -10.99
CA TYR A 101 23.62 5.35 -11.82
C TYR A 101 23.29 5.22 -13.30
N THR A 102 23.93 6.06 -14.11
CA THR A 102 23.91 5.94 -15.57
C THR A 102 25.17 6.57 -16.17
N GLN A 103 25.36 6.39 -17.48
CA GLN A 103 26.38 7.12 -18.25
C GLN A 103 25.71 7.91 -19.36
N VAL A 104 26.23 9.09 -19.63
CA VAL A 104 25.80 9.95 -20.72
C VAL A 104 26.96 10.12 -21.69
N ILE A 105 26.74 9.80 -22.96
CA ILE A 105 27.72 9.96 -24.03
C ILE A 105 27.42 11.26 -24.77
N ALA A 106 28.28 12.26 -24.57
CA ALA A 106 28.18 13.54 -25.25
C ALA A 106 29.06 13.55 -26.51
N PRO A 107 28.54 13.88 -27.70
CA PRO A 107 29.33 13.84 -28.94
C PRO A 107 30.39 14.96 -29.03
N ARG A 108 30.29 15.98 -28.17
CA ARG A 108 31.20 17.12 -28.08
C ARG A 108 31.15 17.68 -26.66
N PRO A 109 32.20 18.36 -26.17
CA PRO A 109 32.14 19.01 -24.89
C PRO A 109 31.17 20.21 -24.95
N GLY A 110 30.50 20.52 -23.84
CA GLY A 110 29.61 21.67 -23.79
C GLY A 110 28.80 21.81 -22.50
N GLN A 111 28.21 22.98 -22.34
CA GLN A 111 27.33 23.27 -21.21
C GLN A 111 25.97 22.58 -21.35
N ALA A 112 25.51 21.99 -20.26
CA ALA A 112 24.17 21.44 -20.10
C ALA A 112 23.60 21.84 -18.74
N THR A 113 22.28 21.93 -18.65
CA THR A 113 21.57 22.13 -17.38
C THR A 113 21.07 20.77 -16.90
N PHE A 114 21.48 20.39 -15.69
CA PHE A 114 20.92 19.24 -14.98
C PHE A 114 19.85 19.71 -14.02
N THR A 115 18.65 19.15 -14.11
CA THR A 115 17.56 19.34 -13.14
C THR A 115 17.35 18.04 -12.37
N LEU A 116 17.79 18.01 -11.12
CA LEU A 116 17.63 16.88 -10.21
C LEU A 116 16.32 17.05 -9.43
N THR A 117 15.50 16.01 -9.39
CA THR A 117 14.21 15.97 -8.71
C THR A 117 14.21 14.83 -7.68
N SER A 118 13.87 15.08 -6.41
CA SER A 118 13.80 14.04 -5.36
C SER A 118 12.93 14.45 -4.16
N ASN A 119 12.31 13.47 -3.48
CA ASN A 119 11.55 13.68 -2.23
C ASN A 119 12.43 13.96 -1.00
N GLY A 120 13.67 13.49 -1.00
CA GLY A 120 14.60 13.69 0.10
C GLY A 120 15.92 14.30 -0.36
N PRO A 121 16.87 14.47 0.57
CA PRO A 121 18.21 14.91 0.23
C PRO A 121 18.82 14.02 -0.85
N ALA A 122 19.53 14.63 -1.78
CA ALA A 122 20.19 13.89 -2.85
C ALA A 122 21.52 14.53 -3.19
N ASP A 123 22.54 13.69 -3.33
CA ASP A 123 23.87 14.05 -3.77
C ASP A 123 24.08 13.57 -5.21
N LEU A 124 24.72 14.41 -6.01
CA LEU A 124 24.99 14.16 -7.41
C LEU A 124 26.50 14.22 -7.66
N TRP A 125 27.00 13.18 -8.31
CA TRP A 125 28.36 13.11 -8.81
C TRP A 125 28.38 13.05 -10.33
N LEU A 126 29.28 13.81 -10.92
CA LEU A 126 29.61 13.77 -12.34
C LEU A 126 31.09 13.38 -12.47
N ASN A 127 31.38 12.31 -13.21
CA ASN A 127 32.76 11.82 -13.39
C ASN A 127 33.49 11.60 -12.06
N ARG A 128 32.76 11.10 -11.03
CA ARG A 128 33.24 10.83 -9.66
C ARG A 128 33.58 12.07 -8.83
N GLU A 129 33.37 13.26 -9.37
CA GLU A 129 33.42 14.51 -8.60
C GLU A 129 32.03 14.83 -8.05
N HIS A 130 31.96 15.16 -6.76
CA HIS A 130 30.70 15.60 -6.13
C HIS A 130 30.40 17.03 -6.55
N ILE A 131 29.30 17.23 -7.29
CA ILE A 131 28.97 18.54 -7.90
C ILE A 131 27.76 19.23 -7.27
N HIS A 132 26.86 18.48 -6.63
CA HIS A 132 25.66 19.06 -6.03
C HIS A 132 25.13 18.24 -4.86
N ARG A 133 24.52 18.93 -3.90
CA ARG A 133 23.66 18.36 -2.84
C ARG A 133 22.43 19.24 -2.69
N GLN A 134 21.26 18.60 -2.72
CA GLN A 134 20.02 19.17 -2.21
C GLN A 134 19.71 18.54 -0.85
N GLU A 135 19.21 19.32 0.11
CA GLU A 135 18.91 18.87 1.48
C GLU A 135 17.40 18.87 1.81
N GLN A 136 16.58 19.27 0.85
CA GLN A 136 15.15 19.47 1.03
C GLN A 136 14.44 18.14 1.20
N PHE A 137 13.57 18.08 2.20
CA PHE A 137 12.53 17.05 2.29
C PHE A 137 11.24 17.58 1.70
N SER A 138 10.59 16.77 0.89
CA SER A 138 9.24 17.00 0.41
C SER A 138 8.46 15.70 0.42
N HIS A 139 7.29 15.71 1.06
CA HIS A 139 6.57 14.48 1.35
C HIS A 139 5.92 13.87 0.11
N GLN A 140 5.17 14.66 -0.68
CA GLN A 140 4.48 14.19 -1.89
C GLN A 140 5.21 14.71 -3.13
N ASP A 141 5.13 16.03 -3.37
CA ASP A 141 5.77 16.70 -4.50
C ASP A 141 7.31 16.69 -4.42
N PRO A 142 8.05 15.95 -5.26
CA PRO A 142 9.50 15.96 -5.16
C PRO A 142 10.07 17.36 -5.51
N TYR A 143 11.08 17.78 -4.75
CA TYR A 143 11.74 19.07 -4.97
C TYR A 143 12.73 18.97 -6.13
N SER A 144 12.75 20.01 -6.99
CA SER A 144 13.66 20.09 -8.14
C SER A 144 14.67 21.22 -8.01
N ALA A 145 15.95 20.91 -8.20
CA ALA A 145 17.05 21.87 -8.26
C ALA A 145 17.77 21.77 -9.61
N SER A 146 18.11 22.92 -10.20
CA SER A 146 18.87 22.97 -11.46
C SER A 146 20.27 23.50 -11.26
N LEU A 147 21.24 22.94 -11.98
CA LEU A 147 22.61 23.41 -12.01
C LEU A 147 23.20 23.32 -13.43
N GLU A 148 24.07 24.26 -13.75
CA GLU A 148 24.88 24.21 -14.96
C GLU A 148 26.07 23.27 -14.75
N VAL A 149 26.28 22.38 -15.72
CA VAL A 149 27.39 21.44 -15.75
C VAL A 149 28.08 21.49 -17.10
N GLU A 150 29.36 21.13 -17.12
CA GLU A 150 30.12 20.97 -18.36
C GLU A 150 30.29 19.47 -18.63
N LEU A 151 29.67 18.99 -19.72
CA LEU A 151 29.87 17.64 -20.20
C LEU A 151 31.18 17.58 -20.98
N GLN A 152 31.99 16.55 -20.73
CA GLN A 152 33.16 16.26 -21.56
C GLN A 152 32.73 15.46 -22.79
N GLU A 153 33.53 15.53 -23.87
CA GLU A 153 33.35 14.65 -25.02
C GLU A 153 33.46 13.17 -24.62
N GLY A 154 32.56 12.35 -25.16
CA GLY A 154 32.45 10.94 -24.80
C GLY A 154 31.72 10.75 -23.48
N ARG A 155 32.26 9.85 -22.64
CA ARG A 155 31.55 9.32 -21.47
C ARG A 155 31.55 10.29 -20.28
N ASN A 156 30.36 10.52 -19.75
CA ASN A 156 30.10 11.24 -18.51
C ASN A 156 29.40 10.29 -17.51
N GLU A 157 30.06 9.91 -16.42
CA GLU A 157 29.46 9.06 -15.38
C GLU A 157 28.56 9.91 -14.48
N ILE A 158 27.30 9.50 -14.29
CA ILE A 158 26.35 10.16 -13.40
C ILE A 158 25.96 9.19 -12.31
N LEU A 159 26.21 9.58 -11.06
CA LEU A 159 25.75 8.86 -9.88
C LEU A 159 24.91 9.79 -9.02
N VAL A 160 23.74 9.33 -8.60
CA VAL A 160 22.92 10.00 -7.61
C VAL A 160 22.81 9.10 -6.40
N ARG A 161 23.08 9.63 -5.21
CA ARG A 161 22.67 9.02 -3.95
C ARG A 161 21.49 9.79 -3.43
N MET A 162 20.38 9.11 -3.22
CA MET A 162 19.19 9.67 -2.61
C MET A 162 19.11 9.20 -1.16
N GLU A 163 18.75 10.10 -0.26
CA GLU A 163 18.57 9.86 1.18
C GLU A 163 17.11 10.17 1.54
N ASN A 164 16.55 9.48 2.52
CA ASN A 164 15.25 9.85 3.07
C ASN A 164 15.12 9.40 4.54
N VAL A 165 14.08 9.87 5.22
CA VAL A 165 13.71 9.42 6.57
C VAL A 165 12.25 9.01 6.54
N ALA A 166 12.02 7.72 6.63
CA ALA A 166 10.70 7.13 6.67
C ALA A 166 10.18 7.13 8.11
N LEU A 167 8.96 7.63 8.30
CA LEU A 167 8.19 7.55 9.54
C LEU A 167 6.84 6.84 9.31
N ARG A 168 6.68 6.15 8.16
CA ARG A 168 5.48 5.47 7.62
C ARG A 168 5.66 5.26 6.11
N ALA A 169 4.60 5.48 5.32
CA ALA A 169 4.67 5.73 3.88
C ALA A 169 5.70 6.82 3.57
N CYS A 170 6.61 6.48 2.66
CA CYS A 170 7.76 7.29 2.30
C CYS A 170 7.87 7.33 0.77
N PRO A 171 7.28 8.35 0.12
CA PRO A 171 7.59 8.64 -1.27
C PRO A 171 9.09 8.85 -1.41
N TYR A 172 9.70 8.09 -2.32
CA TYR A 172 11.14 8.00 -2.43
C TYR A 172 11.58 7.85 -3.87
N VAL A 173 11.40 8.93 -4.63
CA VAL A 173 11.72 8.97 -6.05
C VAL A 173 12.93 9.84 -6.35
N VAL A 174 13.56 9.56 -7.49
CA VAL A 174 14.52 10.47 -8.13
C VAL A 174 14.31 10.54 -9.64
N ALA A 175 14.49 11.72 -10.21
CA ALA A 175 14.62 11.92 -11.65
C ALA A 175 15.75 12.90 -11.96
N LEU A 176 16.35 12.77 -13.14
CA LEU A 176 17.34 13.71 -13.66
C LEU A 176 16.99 14.08 -15.10
N ARG A 177 16.75 15.37 -15.32
CA ARG A 177 16.56 15.96 -16.64
C ARG A 177 17.81 16.67 -17.10
N ILE A 178 18.20 16.47 -18.35
CA ILE A 178 19.31 17.11 -19.03
C ILE A 178 18.76 17.94 -20.19
N THR A 179 19.13 19.22 -20.21
CA THR A 179 18.75 20.15 -21.29
C THR A 179 19.92 21.03 -21.72
N GLY A 180 19.82 21.69 -22.87
CA GLY A 180 20.84 22.60 -23.41
C GLY A 180 21.47 22.09 -24.71
N ALA A 181 22.30 22.93 -25.36
CA ALA A 181 22.84 22.64 -26.69
C ALA A 181 23.82 21.45 -26.75
N ALA A 182 24.30 20.99 -25.59
CA ALA A 182 25.11 19.78 -25.46
C ALA A 182 24.28 18.51 -25.27
N SER A 183 22.96 18.61 -25.05
CA SER A 183 22.08 17.47 -24.77
C SER A 183 21.28 16.93 -25.97
N ASP A 184 21.21 17.70 -27.08
CA ASP A 184 20.34 17.38 -28.22
C ASP A 184 20.67 16.02 -28.89
N ASP A 185 21.91 15.56 -28.75
CA ASP A 185 22.44 14.32 -29.34
C ASP A 185 23.11 13.40 -28.30
N VAL A 186 22.70 13.51 -27.02
CA VAL A 186 23.23 12.66 -25.94
C VAL A 186 22.60 11.26 -25.99
N GLU A 187 23.46 10.24 -25.86
CA GLU A 187 23.05 8.86 -25.64
C GLU A 187 23.21 8.47 -24.16
N VAL A 188 22.28 7.67 -23.66
CA VAL A 188 22.32 7.10 -22.30
C VAL A 188 22.87 5.68 -22.39
N GLN A 189 23.86 5.36 -21.57
CA GLN A 189 24.50 4.04 -21.52
C GLN A 189 24.38 3.40 -20.15
N ILE A 190 23.89 2.16 -20.11
CA ILE A 190 23.83 1.32 -18.91
C ILE A 190 24.90 0.23 -18.99
N PRO A 191 25.89 0.22 -18.07
CA PRO A 191 26.88 -0.84 -18.04
C PRO A 191 26.25 -2.17 -17.64
N THR A 192 26.59 -3.23 -18.36
CA THR A 192 26.07 -4.58 -18.11
C THR A 192 27.16 -5.64 -18.33
N TRP A 193 27.04 -6.76 -17.62
CA TRP A 193 27.87 -7.95 -17.88
C TRP A 193 27.37 -8.77 -19.07
N HIS A 194 26.17 -8.49 -19.58
CA HIS A 194 25.61 -9.19 -20.73
C HIS A 194 26.44 -8.91 -21.99
N ALA A 195 27.08 -9.95 -22.53
CA ALA A 195 27.88 -9.81 -23.74
C ALA A 195 27.01 -9.68 -25.01
N ASN A 196 25.80 -10.23 -25.02
CA ASN A 196 24.89 -10.19 -26.17
C ASN A 196 23.83 -9.09 -26.01
N ILE A 197 24.23 -7.85 -26.28
CA ILE A 197 23.37 -6.66 -26.19
C ILE A 197 22.13 -6.75 -27.09
N PRO A 198 22.21 -7.14 -28.37
CA PRO A 198 21.02 -7.26 -29.22
C PRO A 198 19.97 -8.22 -28.64
N ARG A 199 20.40 -9.36 -28.07
CA ARG A 199 19.47 -10.31 -27.44
C ARG A 199 18.83 -9.76 -26.18
N ARG A 200 19.60 -9.06 -25.33
CA ARG A 200 19.09 -8.42 -24.11
C ARG A 200 18.06 -7.33 -24.39
N LEU A 201 18.29 -6.50 -25.41
CA LEU A 201 17.36 -5.44 -25.82
C LEU A 201 16.10 -5.99 -26.52
N LYS A 202 16.25 -7.07 -27.30
CA LYS A 202 15.11 -7.78 -27.89
C LYS A 202 14.14 -8.29 -26.83
N LEU A 203 14.64 -8.99 -25.80
CA LEU A 203 13.78 -9.51 -24.72
C LEU A 203 13.03 -8.38 -24.00
N GLN A 204 13.69 -7.24 -23.78
CA GLN A 204 13.05 -6.07 -23.19
C GLN A 204 11.89 -5.53 -24.03
N ARG A 205 12.03 -5.45 -25.36
CA ARG A 205 10.92 -5.05 -26.23
C ARG A 205 9.81 -6.09 -26.20
N VAL A 206 10.14 -7.38 -26.32
CA VAL A 206 9.16 -8.47 -26.32
C VAL A 206 8.34 -8.52 -25.03
N TYR A 207 8.95 -8.30 -23.87
CA TYR A 207 8.24 -8.37 -22.58
C TYR A 207 7.29 -7.18 -22.35
N GLN A 208 7.55 -6.03 -22.98
CA GLN A 208 6.72 -4.81 -22.85
C GLN A 208 5.37 -4.95 -23.55
N GLU A 209 5.25 -5.88 -24.50
CA GLU A 209 4.02 -6.13 -25.25
C GLU A 209 3.11 -7.18 -24.58
N ILE A 210 3.43 -7.62 -23.35
CA ILE A 210 2.73 -8.71 -22.66
C ILE A 210 1.98 -8.17 -21.46
N HIS A 211 0.68 -8.48 -21.37
CA HIS A 211 -0.15 -8.14 -20.22
C HIS A 211 -0.95 -9.34 -19.72
N VAL A 212 -1.35 -9.28 -18.45
CA VAL A 212 -2.29 -10.22 -17.85
C VAL A 212 -3.71 -9.80 -18.22
N GLU A 213 -4.53 -10.74 -18.69
CA GLU A 213 -5.91 -10.43 -19.10
C GLU A 213 -6.82 -10.05 -17.93
N GLN A 214 -6.64 -10.69 -16.77
CA GLN A 214 -7.37 -10.40 -15.54
C GLN A 214 -6.42 -10.16 -14.36
N ASN A 215 -6.52 -8.98 -13.75
CA ASN A 215 -5.71 -8.64 -12.57
C ASN A 215 -6.18 -9.35 -11.30
N VAL A 216 -7.38 -9.95 -11.31
CA VAL A 216 -7.94 -10.76 -10.22
C VAL A 216 -8.51 -12.04 -10.80
N ILE A 217 -8.17 -13.18 -10.20
CA ILE A 217 -8.72 -14.49 -10.55
C ILE A 217 -9.23 -15.23 -9.31
N THR A 218 -10.14 -16.16 -9.53
CA THR A 218 -10.55 -17.17 -8.56
C THR A 218 -10.02 -18.56 -8.93
N PRO A 219 -10.01 -19.54 -8.01
CA PRO A 219 -9.63 -20.92 -8.34
C PRO A 219 -10.43 -21.59 -9.45
N ALA A 220 -11.61 -21.05 -9.79
CA ALA A 220 -12.44 -21.55 -10.89
C ALA A 220 -12.05 -20.95 -12.26
N GLU A 221 -11.30 -19.85 -12.26
CA GLU A 221 -10.91 -19.10 -13.44
C GLU A 221 -9.54 -19.53 -13.94
N THR A 222 -9.25 -19.16 -15.18
CA THR A 222 -8.00 -19.49 -15.86
C THR A 222 -7.26 -18.20 -16.12
N LEU A 223 -5.97 -18.17 -15.79
CA LEU A 223 -5.13 -17.00 -16.01
C LEU A 223 -4.64 -17.00 -17.45
N PHE A 224 -4.70 -15.83 -18.10
CA PHE A 224 -4.25 -15.67 -19.48
C PHE A 224 -3.22 -14.55 -19.59
N LEU A 225 -2.18 -14.82 -20.37
CA LEU A 225 -1.33 -13.78 -20.94
C LEU A 225 -1.87 -13.40 -22.31
N ARG A 226 -1.83 -12.11 -22.60
CA ARG A 226 -2.23 -11.55 -23.87
C ARG A 226 -1.14 -10.63 -24.42
N TRP A 227 -1.00 -10.68 -25.74
CA TRP A 227 -0.07 -9.84 -26.50
C TRP A 227 -0.85 -8.79 -27.27
N ASP A 228 -0.21 -7.66 -27.51
CA ASP A 228 -0.74 -6.62 -28.37
C ASP A 228 -0.92 -7.14 -29.81
N ASP A 229 -1.90 -6.59 -30.53
CA ASP A 229 -2.22 -7.02 -31.90
C ASP A 229 -1.09 -6.67 -32.88
N GLU A 230 -0.33 -5.62 -32.57
CA GLU A 230 0.80 -5.11 -33.36
C GLU A 230 2.08 -5.18 -32.53
N ILE A 231 2.75 -6.34 -32.55
CA ILE A 231 4.09 -6.48 -31.95
C ILE A 231 5.17 -6.46 -33.02
N ASP A 232 6.24 -5.71 -32.77
CA ASP A 232 7.37 -5.58 -33.69
C ASP A 232 8.31 -6.79 -33.63
N GLU A 233 8.35 -7.49 -32.50
CA GLU A 233 9.29 -8.59 -32.25
C GLU A 233 8.62 -9.79 -31.58
N THR A 234 9.00 -10.99 -32.01
CA THR A 234 8.60 -12.24 -31.40
C THR A 234 9.79 -13.05 -30.88
N ASP A 235 9.56 -13.84 -29.84
CA ASP A 235 10.53 -14.73 -29.24
C ASP A 235 9.90 -15.95 -28.54
N THR A 236 10.75 -16.85 -28.06
CA THR A 236 10.36 -17.78 -27.00
C THR A 236 10.76 -17.19 -25.65
N ILE A 237 9.84 -17.24 -24.70
CA ILE A 237 10.04 -16.74 -23.34
C ILE A 237 9.72 -17.86 -22.34
N ASP A 238 10.45 -17.92 -21.24
CA ASP A 238 10.05 -18.72 -20.08
C ASP A 238 9.26 -17.81 -19.12
N PHE A 239 8.36 -18.39 -18.33
CA PHE A 239 7.64 -17.67 -17.29
C PHE A 239 7.56 -18.49 -16.00
N TRP A 240 7.53 -17.80 -14.86
CA TRP A 240 7.28 -18.39 -13.54
C TRP A 240 6.11 -17.68 -12.86
N ILE A 241 5.11 -18.43 -12.42
CA ILE A 241 4.08 -17.91 -11.50
C ILE A 241 4.62 -18.07 -10.09
N GLN A 242 4.69 -16.94 -9.36
CA GLN A 242 5.23 -16.86 -8.02
C GLN A 242 4.21 -16.31 -7.03
N ASP A 243 4.22 -16.85 -5.81
CA ASP A 243 3.57 -16.23 -4.66
C ASP A 243 4.37 -14.99 -4.19
N TRP A 244 3.83 -14.29 -3.19
CA TRP A 244 4.50 -13.14 -2.59
C TRP A 244 5.82 -13.46 -1.86
N ARG A 245 6.09 -14.74 -1.58
CA ARG A 245 7.35 -15.23 -1.01
C ARG A 245 8.35 -15.63 -2.09
N GLU A 246 8.05 -15.33 -3.35
CA GLU A 246 8.83 -15.65 -4.54
C GLU A 246 8.96 -17.16 -4.80
N HIS A 247 8.12 -17.99 -4.16
CA HIS A 247 8.10 -19.42 -4.44
C HIS A 247 7.47 -19.67 -5.81
N ILE A 248 8.20 -20.39 -6.66
CA ILE A 248 7.73 -20.76 -7.99
C ILE A 248 6.69 -21.87 -7.85
N GLN A 249 5.45 -21.55 -8.20
CA GLN A 249 4.33 -22.49 -8.18
C GLN A 249 4.15 -23.18 -9.54
N ILE A 250 4.36 -22.44 -10.62
CA ILE A 250 4.28 -22.94 -12.00
C ILE A 250 5.42 -22.35 -12.82
N ALA A 251 5.99 -23.16 -13.70
CA ALA A 251 6.95 -22.72 -14.71
C ALA A 251 6.54 -23.24 -16.08
N GLY A 252 6.74 -22.44 -17.12
CA GLY A 252 6.45 -22.82 -18.50
C GLY A 252 7.23 -21.99 -19.50
N SER A 253 7.02 -22.30 -20.79
CA SER A 253 7.60 -21.59 -21.92
C SER A 253 6.52 -21.28 -22.95
N ILE A 254 6.58 -20.11 -23.57
CA ILE A 254 5.59 -19.62 -24.54
C ILE A 254 6.32 -19.04 -25.75
N GLU A 255 5.78 -19.27 -26.93
CA GLU A 255 6.18 -18.57 -28.16
C GLU A 255 5.26 -17.36 -28.33
N THR A 256 5.83 -16.16 -28.34
CA THR A 256 5.06 -14.92 -28.46
C THR A 256 4.57 -14.74 -29.90
N ARG A 257 3.30 -14.37 -30.09
CA ARG A 257 2.74 -14.05 -31.40
C ARG A 257 1.81 -12.83 -31.29
N PRO A 258 1.65 -12.03 -32.37
CA PRO A 258 0.75 -10.88 -32.36
C PRO A 258 -0.69 -11.32 -32.03
N GLY A 259 -1.34 -10.61 -31.11
CA GLY A 259 -2.70 -10.91 -30.65
C GLY A 259 -2.87 -12.27 -29.97
N GLU A 260 -1.78 -12.97 -29.64
CA GLU A 260 -1.85 -14.28 -28.98
C GLU A 260 -2.55 -14.16 -27.63
N ARG A 261 -3.27 -15.23 -27.27
CA ARG A 261 -3.91 -15.37 -25.98
C ARG A 261 -3.57 -16.75 -25.43
N THR A 262 -2.62 -16.80 -24.49
CA THR A 262 -2.09 -18.05 -23.96
C THR A 262 -2.59 -18.30 -22.54
N GLU A 263 -3.13 -19.49 -22.31
CA GLU A 263 -3.44 -20.00 -20.97
C GLU A 263 -2.14 -20.22 -20.19
N VAL A 264 -2.02 -19.53 -19.06
CA VAL A 264 -0.92 -19.71 -18.12
C VAL A 264 -1.48 -20.14 -16.77
N GLY A 265 -0.89 -21.17 -16.19
CA GLY A 265 -1.46 -21.82 -15.02
C GLY A 265 -2.57 -22.81 -15.38
N TYR A 266 -2.54 -23.98 -14.73
CA TYR A 266 -3.48 -25.06 -15.01
C TYR A 266 -4.72 -24.89 -14.12
N ARG A 267 -5.93 -25.06 -14.65
CA ARG A 267 -7.18 -25.08 -13.85
C ARG A 267 -7.18 -26.04 -12.63
N GLN A 268 -6.27 -27.02 -12.61
CA GLN A 268 -6.13 -27.97 -11.50
C GLN A 268 -5.16 -27.49 -10.41
N HIS A 269 -4.40 -26.44 -10.68
CA HIS A 269 -3.46 -25.86 -9.73
C HIS A 269 -4.21 -24.85 -8.85
N ILE A 270 -4.23 -25.11 -7.55
CA ILE A 270 -4.85 -24.24 -6.57
C ILE A 270 -3.80 -23.23 -6.12
N PHE A 271 -3.92 -22.00 -6.59
CA PHE A 271 -3.11 -20.91 -6.07
C PHE A 271 -3.56 -20.56 -4.65
N GLU A 272 -2.59 -20.21 -3.79
CA GLU A 272 -2.91 -19.62 -2.50
C GLU A 272 -3.57 -18.26 -2.71
N GLN A 273 -4.30 -17.78 -1.70
CA GLN A 273 -4.91 -16.48 -1.79
C GLN A 273 -3.87 -15.36 -1.67
N GLY A 274 -4.05 -14.27 -2.41
CA GLY A 274 -3.28 -13.03 -2.23
C GLY A 274 -2.53 -12.59 -3.48
N PRO A 275 -1.57 -11.67 -3.33
CA PRO A 275 -0.80 -11.16 -4.44
C PRO A 275 0.13 -12.23 -5.01
N HIS A 276 0.13 -12.35 -6.32
CA HIS A 276 0.99 -13.21 -7.11
C HIS A 276 1.63 -12.37 -8.23
N ARG A 277 2.65 -12.94 -8.87
CA ARG A 277 3.26 -12.32 -10.06
C ARG A 277 3.68 -13.37 -11.06
N ILE A 278 3.65 -12.99 -12.33
CA ILE A 278 4.29 -13.73 -13.42
C ILE A 278 5.64 -13.09 -13.66
N ALA A 279 6.72 -13.81 -13.38
CA ALA A 279 8.07 -13.42 -13.76
C ALA A 279 8.38 -13.91 -15.18
N LEU A 280 8.46 -13.00 -16.14
CA LEU A 280 8.93 -13.27 -17.50
C LEU A 280 10.45 -13.40 -17.46
N THR A 281 11.01 -14.45 -18.04
CA THR A 281 12.45 -14.75 -17.92
C THR A 281 13.00 -15.34 -19.22
N PRO A 282 14.29 -15.14 -19.54
CA PRO A 282 14.86 -15.64 -20.77
C PRO A 282 14.87 -17.17 -20.72
N PRO A 283 14.65 -17.86 -21.86
CA PRO A 283 14.76 -19.31 -21.90
C PRO A 283 16.10 -19.82 -21.38
N SER A 284 16.11 -20.98 -20.73
CA SER A 284 17.33 -21.56 -20.15
C SER A 284 18.52 -21.63 -21.13
N HIS A 285 18.25 -21.93 -22.41
CA HIS A 285 19.30 -21.96 -23.44
C HIS A 285 19.87 -20.56 -23.75
N VAL A 286 19.06 -19.50 -23.65
CA VAL A 286 19.51 -18.11 -23.82
C VAL A 286 20.43 -17.71 -22.67
N ILE A 287 20.06 -18.08 -21.43
CA ILE A 287 20.89 -17.84 -20.25
C ILE A 287 22.24 -18.58 -20.40
N GLN A 288 22.21 -19.86 -20.80
CA GLN A 288 23.43 -20.67 -20.92
C GLN A 288 24.34 -20.24 -22.08
N MET A 289 23.77 -19.88 -23.22
CA MET A 289 24.53 -19.55 -24.44
C MET A 289 24.98 -18.09 -24.49
N PHE A 290 24.16 -17.17 -23.97
CA PHE A 290 24.37 -15.73 -24.12
C PHE A 290 24.57 -14.98 -22.80
N ASP A 291 24.43 -15.67 -21.66
CA ASP A 291 24.52 -15.11 -20.30
C ASP A 291 23.65 -13.85 -20.13
N VAL A 292 22.46 -13.86 -20.72
CA VAL A 292 21.46 -12.80 -20.61
C VAL A 292 20.48 -13.16 -19.49
N ARG A 293 20.33 -12.28 -18.50
CA ARG A 293 19.45 -12.45 -17.34
C ARG A 293 18.65 -11.17 -17.15
N TYR A 294 17.42 -11.19 -17.65
CA TYR A 294 16.53 -10.03 -17.59
C TYR A 294 15.11 -10.51 -17.33
N GLN A 295 14.46 -9.88 -16.35
CA GLN A 295 13.13 -10.29 -15.91
C GLN A 295 12.20 -9.09 -15.86
N GLU A 296 10.95 -9.33 -16.21
CA GLU A 296 9.83 -8.40 -16.02
C GLU A 296 8.74 -9.10 -15.21
N TYR A 297 7.97 -8.33 -14.44
CA TYR A 297 6.98 -8.87 -13.52
C TYR A 297 5.59 -8.33 -13.83
N LEU A 298 4.63 -9.24 -14.01
CA LEU A 298 3.22 -8.90 -14.21
C LEU A 298 2.43 -9.31 -12.95
N PRO A 299 1.93 -8.35 -12.15
CA PRO A 299 1.21 -8.66 -10.91
C PRO A 299 -0.23 -9.11 -11.19
N PHE A 300 -0.75 -10.00 -10.36
CA PHE A 300 -2.18 -10.34 -10.30
C PHE A 300 -2.57 -10.80 -8.89
N TYR A 301 -3.86 -10.87 -8.60
CA TYR A 301 -4.39 -11.32 -7.32
C TYR A 301 -5.22 -12.58 -7.47
N VAL A 302 -5.15 -13.44 -6.46
CA VAL A 302 -6.01 -14.63 -6.33
C VAL A 302 -6.98 -14.39 -5.17
N LEU A 303 -8.28 -14.60 -5.41
CA LEU A 303 -9.34 -14.59 -4.39
C LEU A 303 -10.03 -15.97 -4.31
N GLU A 304 -10.32 -16.47 -3.11
CA GLU A 304 -10.88 -17.82 -2.96
C GLU A 304 -12.34 -17.96 -3.39
N THR A 305 -13.09 -16.86 -3.41
CA THR A 305 -14.53 -16.89 -3.64
C THR A 305 -14.91 -16.04 -4.84
N ALA A 306 -15.89 -16.51 -5.62
CA ALA A 306 -16.50 -15.73 -6.68
C ALA A 306 -17.21 -14.50 -6.11
N TYR A 307 -17.23 -13.45 -6.92
CA TYR A 307 -17.95 -12.22 -6.64
C TYR A 307 -19.48 -12.44 -6.70
N ALA A 308 -20.21 -11.91 -5.72
CA ALA A 308 -21.67 -11.97 -5.70
C ALA A 308 -22.26 -10.63 -6.15
N GLU A 309 -22.82 -10.58 -7.36
CA GLU A 309 -23.51 -9.38 -7.88
C GLU A 309 -24.96 -9.25 -7.39
N VAL A 310 -25.53 -10.31 -6.82
CA VAL A 310 -26.89 -10.34 -6.28
C VAL A 310 -26.88 -10.84 -4.84
N PRO A 311 -27.83 -10.39 -4.00
CA PRO A 311 -27.91 -10.81 -2.60
C PRO A 311 -28.10 -12.32 -2.49
N TYR A 312 -27.40 -12.94 -1.53
CA TYR A 312 -27.58 -14.36 -1.21
C TYR A 312 -27.60 -14.60 0.30
N GLY A 313 -28.26 -15.67 0.71
CA GLY A 313 -28.27 -16.15 2.09
C GLY A 313 -28.86 -15.18 3.11
N THR A 314 -28.86 -15.62 4.36
CA THR A 314 -29.19 -14.81 5.54
C THR A 314 -27.93 -14.17 6.13
N TYR A 315 -28.09 -13.16 6.98
CA TYR A 315 -26.97 -12.56 7.71
C TYR A 315 -26.18 -13.63 8.49
N GLU A 316 -26.85 -14.52 9.22
CA GLU A 316 -26.19 -15.57 10.00
C GLU A 316 -25.38 -16.56 9.15
N GLU A 317 -25.89 -16.94 7.97
CA GLU A 317 -25.16 -17.79 7.03
C GLU A 317 -23.89 -17.11 6.54
N ARG A 318 -24.00 -15.84 6.14
CA ARG A 318 -22.86 -15.05 5.66
C ARG A 318 -21.88 -14.70 6.77
N ARG A 319 -22.34 -14.44 7.99
CA ARG A 319 -21.53 -14.24 9.19
C ARG A 319 -20.68 -15.47 9.48
N LYS A 320 -21.29 -16.65 9.46
CA LYS A 320 -20.58 -17.92 9.62
C LYS A 320 -19.59 -18.16 8.48
N GLU A 321 -19.97 -17.87 7.23
CA GLU A 321 -19.09 -17.97 6.06
C GLU A 321 -17.87 -17.03 6.19
N ALA A 322 -18.08 -15.77 6.57
CA ALA A 322 -17.05 -14.77 6.76
C ALA A 322 -16.01 -15.18 7.81
N LEU A 323 -16.48 -15.64 8.98
CA LEU A 323 -15.60 -16.14 10.04
C LEU A 323 -14.82 -17.37 9.57
N GLN A 324 -15.47 -18.32 8.89
CA GLN A 324 -14.80 -19.51 8.36
C GLN A 324 -13.75 -19.16 7.31
N TYR A 325 -14.04 -18.20 6.45
CA TYR A 325 -13.09 -17.68 5.49
C TYR A 325 -11.89 -17.02 6.20
N ALA A 326 -12.13 -16.16 7.18
CA ALA A 326 -11.09 -15.49 7.95
C ALA A 326 -10.17 -16.48 8.70
N THR A 327 -10.70 -17.62 9.19
CA THR A 327 -9.88 -18.65 9.86
C THR A 327 -8.77 -19.27 8.99
N ARG A 328 -8.79 -19.06 7.67
CA ARG A 328 -7.75 -19.52 6.74
C ARG A 328 -6.57 -18.55 6.65
N ARG A 329 -6.67 -17.35 7.26
CA ARG A 329 -5.59 -16.36 7.32
C ARG A 329 -4.67 -16.64 8.50
N GLU A 330 -3.76 -17.60 8.30
CA GLU A 330 -2.81 -18.04 9.33
C GLU A 330 -1.69 -17.01 9.62
N ASP A 331 -1.68 -15.87 8.94
CA ASP A 331 -0.74 -14.76 9.09
C ASP A 331 -1.39 -13.44 9.56
N ASP A 332 -2.69 -13.46 9.92
CA ASP A 332 -3.43 -12.28 10.37
C ASP A 332 -4.11 -12.52 11.73
N LEU A 333 -3.92 -11.59 12.68
CA LEU A 333 -4.53 -11.63 14.02
C LEU A 333 -6.05 -11.80 13.98
N TYR A 334 -6.73 -11.20 13.00
CA TYR A 334 -8.19 -11.29 12.89
C TYR A 334 -8.64 -12.68 12.43
N GLY A 335 -7.75 -13.48 11.81
CA GLY A 335 -7.97 -14.90 11.58
C GLY A 335 -8.07 -15.71 12.87
N ASP A 336 -7.20 -15.41 13.86
CA ASP A 336 -7.29 -16.01 15.20
C ASP A 336 -8.56 -15.56 15.93
N ILE A 337 -8.91 -14.26 15.87
CA ILE A 337 -10.16 -13.75 16.46
C ILE A 337 -11.37 -14.50 15.86
N ALA A 338 -11.36 -14.78 14.56
CA ALA A 338 -12.42 -15.55 13.91
C ALA A 338 -12.47 -17.02 14.39
N HIS A 339 -11.33 -17.65 14.69
CA HIS A 339 -11.30 -18.97 15.33
C HIS A 339 -11.97 -18.94 16.71
N LEU A 340 -11.66 -17.94 17.54
CA LEU A 340 -12.26 -17.76 18.86
C LEU A 340 -13.78 -17.53 18.77
N ALA A 341 -14.22 -16.68 17.85
CA ALA A 341 -15.64 -16.39 17.60
C ALA A 341 -16.43 -17.63 17.15
N LEU A 342 -15.80 -18.58 16.47
CA LEU A 342 -16.38 -19.87 16.10
C LEU A 342 -16.29 -20.93 17.21
N GLY A 343 -15.77 -20.58 18.39
CA GLY A 343 -15.53 -21.51 19.51
C GLY A 343 -14.43 -22.53 19.22
N ARG A 344 -13.57 -22.26 18.24
CA ARG A 344 -12.44 -23.11 17.84
C ARG A 344 -11.18 -22.59 18.52
N TRP A 345 -10.80 -23.21 19.63
CA TRP A 345 -9.61 -22.81 20.36
C TRP A 345 -8.37 -23.48 19.76
N PRO A 346 -7.37 -22.73 19.26
CA PRO A 346 -6.12 -23.33 18.83
C PRO A 346 -5.49 -24.12 19.99
N ARG A 347 -5.00 -25.34 19.72
CA ARG A 347 -4.36 -26.19 20.74
C ARG A 347 -3.04 -25.62 21.28
N ARG A 348 -2.51 -24.56 20.66
CA ARG A 348 -1.24 -23.91 21.00
C ARG A 348 -1.45 -22.41 21.08
N HIS A 349 -0.62 -21.78 21.89
CA HIS A 349 -0.47 -20.33 21.94
C HIS A 349 -0.21 -19.78 20.53
N SER A 350 -0.95 -18.77 20.10
CA SER A 350 -0.77 -18.20 18.77
C SER A 350 0.41 -17.25 18.74
N ARG A 351 1.34 -17.51 17.81
CA ARG A 351 2.45 -16.61 17.47
C ARG A 351 1.94 -15.25 17.00
N LEU A 352 0.75 -15.16 16.40
CA LEU A 352 0.20 -13.90 15.90
C LEU A 352 -0.19 -12.94 17.03
N ILE A 353 -0.63 -13.46 18.17
CA ILE A 353 -0.90 -12.65 19.37
C ILE A 353 0.42 -12.10 19.92
N GLU A 354 1.46 -12.92 20.01
CA GLU A 354 2.80 -12.49 20.43
C GLU A 354 3.38 -11.43 19.48
N ASP A 355 3.24 -11.65 18.16
CA ASP A 355 3.69 -10.71 17.14
C ASP A 355 2.93 -9.39 17.23
N ALA A 356 1.60 -9.42 17.42
CA ALA A 356 0.79 -8.22 17.64
C ALA A 356 1.20 -7.43 18.89
N ILE A 357 1.43 -8.12 20.02
CA ILE A 357 1.95 -7.52 21.25
C ILE A 357 3.32 -6.88 20.98
N ALA A 358 4.21 -7.58 20.27
CA ALA A 358 5.54 -7.09 19.98
C ALA A 358 5.52 -5.83 19.10
N LYS A 359 4.61 -5.76 18.12
CA LYS A 359 4.40 -4.56 17.27
C LYS A 359 3.88 -3.38 18.10
N ALA A 360 2.87 -3.60 18.93
CA ALA A 360 2.32 -2.57 19.82
C ALA A 360 3.38 -2.03 20.81
N ASN A 361 4.19 -2.93 21.40
CA ASN A 361 5.28 -2.54 22.31
C ASN A 361 6.39 -1.75 21.59
N ARG A 362 6.65 -2.04 20.31
CA ARG A 362 7.58 -1.27 19.48
C ARG A 362 7.00 0.05 18.97
N ARG A 363 5.70 0.32 19.21
CA ARG A 363 4.99 1.51 18.72
C ARG A 363 5.11 1.63 17.20
N GLU A 364 4.95 0.49 16.52
CA GLU A 364 4.88 0.46 15.06
C GLU A 364 3.68 1.28 14.59
N ASP A 365 3.82 2.02 13.48
CA ASP A 365 2.69 2.64 12.81
C ASP A 365 1.59 1.61 12.57
N CYS A 366 0.33 2.03 12.73
CA CYS A 366 -0.84 1.14 12.73
C CYS A 366 -0.94 0.14 13.91
N SER A 367 -0.22 0.35 15.02
CA SER A 367 -0.36 -0.49 16.23
C SER A 367 -1.77 -0.49 16.82
N ASP A 368 -2.53 0.57 16.64
CA ASP A 368 -3.94 0.69 17.01
C ASP A 368 -4.82 -0.37 16.31
N PHE A 369 -4.49 -0.77 15.07
CA PHE A 369 -5.21 -1.84 14.37
C PHE A 369 -5.05 -3.21 15.04
N TYR A 370 -3.90 -3.45 15.67
CA TYR A 370 -3.62 -4.67 16.41
C TYR A 370 -4.17 -4.58 17.83
N LEU A 371 -3.95 -3.44 18.50
CA LEU A 371 -4.36 -3.22 19.88
C LEU A 371 -5.88 -3.31 20.04
N ILE A 372 -6.66 -2.75 19.12
CA ILE A 372 -8.13 -2.85 19.18
C ILE A 372 -8.59 -4.32 19.08
N GLY A 373 -7.97 -5.12 18.21
CA GLY A 373 -8.24 -6.55 18.07
C GLY A 373 -7.88 -7.34 19.34
N LEU A 374 -6.73 -7.03 19.95
CA LEU A 374 -6.31 -7.61 21.22
C LEU A 374 -7.31 -7.27 22.35
N LEU A 375 -7.70 -6.00 22.48
CA LEU A 375 -8.66 -5.54 23.48
C LEU A 375 -10.04 -6.16 23.27
N GLY A 376 -10.53 -6.20 22.04
CA GLY A 376 -11.80 -6.85 21.70
C GLY A 376 -11.80 -8.34 22.01
N MET A 377 -10.68 -9.03 21.81
CA MET A 377 -10.50 -10.42 22.19
C MET A 377 -10.45 -10.60 23.72
N MET A 378 -9.79 -9.68 24.45
CA MET A 378 -9.74 -9.69 25.91
C MET A 378 -11.14 -9.51 26.51
N HIS A 379 -11.92 -8.53 26.05
CA HIS A 379 -13.29 -8.33 26.55
C HIS A 379 -14.20 -9.55 26.34
N ARG A 380 -14.05 -10.25 25.21
CA ARG A 380 -14.96 -11.36 24.84
C ARG A 380 -14.53 -12.72 25.39
N TYR A 381 -13.22 -12.98 25.50
CA TYR A 381 -12.71 -14.35 25.64
C TYR A 381 -11.69 -14.57 26.76
N LEU A 382 -11.30 -13.54 27.51
CA LEU A 382 -10.22 -13.62 28.51
C LEU A 382 -10.47 -14.68 29.59
N ASP A 383 -11.72 -14.99 29.93
CA ASP A 383 -12.06 -16.02 30.93
C ASP A 383 -11.98 -17.46 30.41
N SER A 384 -11.77 -17.65 29.10
CA SER A 384 -11.60 -18.98 28.54
C SER A 384 -10.26 -19.62 28.94
N ALA A 385 -10.21 -20.95 28.91
CA ALA A 385 -9.00 -21.72 29.22
C ALA A 385 -7.84 -21.50 28.22
N TYR A 386 -8.11 -20.87 27.08
CA TYR A 386 -7.10 -20.51 26.09
C TYR A 386 -6.12 -19.45 26.61
N PHE A 387 -6.61 -18.50 27.42
CA PHE A 387 -5.78 -17.44 27.99
C PHE A 387 -5.10 -17.94 29.26
N THR A 388 -3.87 -18.44 29.12
CA THR A 388 -3.03 -18.81 30.26
C THR A 388 -2.70 -17.59 31.11
N ALA A 389 -2.36 -17.79 32.39
CA ALA A 389 -1.92 -16.69 33.27
C ALA A 389 -0.77 -15.88 32.65
N GLN A 390 0.21 -16.55 32.04
CA GLN A 390 1.32 -15.90 31.36
C GLN A 390 0.87 -15.02 30.19
N LEU A 391 -0.06 -15.48 29.36
CA LEU A 391 -0.58 -14.67 28.25
C LEU A 391 -1.37 -13.47 28.79
N LYS A 392 -2.17 -13.67 29.85
CA LYS A 392 -2.92 -12.58 30.50
C LYS A 392 -1.98 -11.50 31.04
N ASP A 393 -0.89 -11.89 31.69
CA ASP A 393 0.11 -10.96 32.21
C ASP A 393 0.79 -10.20 31.06
N THR A 394 1.17 -10.89 29.99
CA THR A 394 1.82 -10.27 28.83
C THR A 394 0.89 -9.27 28.11
N LEU A 395 -0.40 -9.61 27.94
CA LEU A 395 -1.41 -8.71 27.39
C LEU A 395 -1.62 -7.50 28.29
N ARG A 396 -1.73 -7.72 29.61
CA ARG A 396 -1.86 -6.63 30.59
C ARG A 396 -0.69 -5.67 30.50
N ASP A 397 0.54 -6.18 30.46
CA ASP A 397 1.73 -5.35 30.36
C ASP A 397 1.76 -4.55 29.04
N CYS A 398 1.37 -5.17 27.93
CA CYS A 398 1.23 -4.48 26.64
C CYS A 398 0.24 -3.31 26.74
N VAL A 399 -0.95 -3.55 27.31
CA VAL A 399 -2.02 -2.55 27.46
C VAL A 399 -1.59 -1.41 28.38
N LEU A 400 -0.96 -1.70 29.52
CA LEU A 400 -0.56 -0.69 30.51
C LEU A 400 0.65 0.15 30.08
N ASN A 401 1.48 -0.34 29.15
CA ASN A 401 2.68 0.36 28.67
C ASN A 401 2.49 1.09 27.34
N PHE A 402 1.35 0.89 26.67
CA PHE A 402 1.06 1.49 25.37
C PHE A 402 0.88 3.01 25.46
N ARG A 403 1.11 3.71 24.34
CA ARG A 403 0.94 5.15 24.21
C ARG A 403 -0.37 5.44 23.48
N TYR A 404 -1.41 5.86 24.21
CA TYR A 404 -2.77 5.94 23.65
C TYR A 404 -3.03 7.20 22.84
N TRP A 405 -2.25 8.26 23.04
CA TRP A 405 -2.42 9.48 22.26
C TRP A 405 -1.12 10.29 22.14
N HIS A 406 -1.07 11.19 21.15
CA HIS A 406 0.13 11.96 20.84
C HIS A 406 0.50 13.01 21.90
N ASP A 407 -0.39 13.27 22.88
CA ASP A 407 -0.13 14.16 24.02
C ASP A 407 0.64 13.47 25.16
N GLU A 408 0.78 12.15 25.09
CA GLU A 408 1.57 11.37 26.04
C GLU A 408 3.07 11.36 25.69
N PRO A 409 3.94 11.12 26.69
CA PRO A 409 5.39 11.08 26.50
C PRO A 409 5.88 10.06 25.45
N GLY A 410 6.98 10.44 24.78
CA GLY A 410 7.72 9.62 23.82
C GLY A 410 7.54 10.05 22.36
N SER A 411 8.47 9.63 21.52
CA SER A 411 8.45 9.84 20.07
C SER A 411 8.39 8.51 19.32
N ASP A 412 7.51 8.42 18.33
CA ASP A 412 7.32 7.23 17.50
C ASP A 412 6.81 7.61 16.10
N ALA A 413 6.60 6.60 15.27
CA ALA A 413 6.14 6.73 13.89
C ALA A 413 4.60 6.71 13.76
N MET A 414 3.85 6.48 14.85
CA MET A 414 2.42 6.22 14.77
C MET A 414 1.64 7.44 14.29
N CYS A 415 0.72 7.22 13.35
CA CYS A 415 -0.23 8.24 12.95
C CYS A 415 -1.44 8.27 13.90
N TYR A 416 -1.67 9.38 14.60
CA TYR A 416 -2.80 9.50 15.55
C TYR A 416 -4.03 10.22 14.98
N THR A 417 -3.83 11.10 13.99
CA THR A 417 -4.77 12.19 13.72
C THR A 417 -5.54 12.08 12.40
N THR A 418 -5.25 11.10 11.55
CA THR A 418 -6.17 10.80 10.44
C THR A 418 -7.46 10.19 10.98
N GLU A 419 -8.52 10.26 10.19
CA GLU A 419 -9.89 10.01 10.64
C GLU A 419 -10.06 8.64 11.33
N ASN A 420 -9.60 7.57 10.69
CA ASN A 420 -9.65 6.21 11.24
C ASN A 420 -8.78 6.04 12.49
N HIS A 421 -7.54 6.53 12.46
CA HIS A 421 -6.61 6.34 13.55
C HIS A 421 -7.11 7.03 14.82
N SER A 422 -7.68 8.24 14.70
CA SER A 422 -8.23 8.95 15.86
C SER A 422 -9.28 8.12 16.61
N ILE A 423 -10.31 7.62 15.91
CA ILE A 423 -11.37 6.83 16.55
C ILE A 423 -10.86 5.48 17.06
N LEU A 424 -9.91 4.86 16.36
CA LEU A 424 -9.28 3.61 16.80
C LEU A 424 -8.49 3.78 18.09
N PHE A 425 -7.66 4.82 18.20
CA PHE A 425 -6.93 5.12 19.44
C PHE A 425 -7.90 5.43 20.59
N HIS A 426 -8.96 6.20 20.36
CA HIS A 426 -9.96 6.48 21.39
C HIS A 426 -10.68 5.21 21.84
N ALA A 427 -11.05 4.32 20.89
CA ALA A 427 -11.63 3.02 21.21
C ALA A 427 -10.67 2.14 22.01
N CYS A 428 -9.39 2.11 21.64
CA CYS A 428 -8.37 1.41 22.41
C CYS A 428 -8.27 1.96 23.85
N GLU A 429 -8.24 3.28 24.01
CA GLU A 429 -8.08 3.94 25.31
C GLU A 429 -9.27 3.67 26.24
N ILE A 430 -10.50 3.71 25.71
CA ILE A 430 -11.72 3.37 26.45
C ILE A 430 -11.68 1.92 26.93
N LEU A 431 -11.46 0.98 26.01
CA LEU A 431 -11.52 -0.45 26.33
C LEU A 431 -10.37 -0.89 27.25
N ALA A 432 -9.19 -0.28 27.13
CA ALA A 432 -8.07 -0.49 28.04
C ALA A 432 -8.38 0.04 29.44
N GLY A 433 -8.93 1.25 29.54
CA GLY A 433 -9.33 1.86 30.81
C GLY A 433 -10.42 1.08 31.52
N GLN A 434 -11.40 0.53 30.78
CA GLN A 434 -12.43 -0.36 31.30
C GLN A 434 -11.88 -1.67 31.89
N LEU A 435 -10.87 -2.28 31.27
CA LEU A 435 -10.28 -3.53 31.75
C LEU A 435 -9.47 -3.35 33.05
N TYR A 436 -8.82 -2.18 33.21
CA TYR A 436 -7.88 -1.94 34.30
C TYR A 436 -8.09 -0.58 34.99
N PRO A 437 -9.30 -0.27 35.50
CA PRO A 437 -9.67 1.07 35.96
C PRO A 437 -8.76 1.61 37.08
N ASP A 438 -8.34 0.74 38.00
CA ASP A 438 -7.51 1.09 39.15
C ASP A 438 -5.99 0.97 38.88
N SER A 439 -5.59 0.42 37.73
CA SER A 439 -4.16 0.27 37.41
C SER A 439 -3.58 1.58 36.89
N VAL A 440 -2.29 1.80 37.12
CA VAL A 440 -1.54 2.92 36.55
C VAL A 440 -0.94 2.51 35.21
N PHE A 441 -1.23 3.28 34.17
CA PHE A 441 -0.67 3.15 32.84
C PHE A 441 0.67 3.88 32.82
N SER A 442 1.74 3.13 32.56
CA SER A 442 3.11 3.59 32.84
C SER A 442 3.58 4.71 31.92
N ASN A 443 3.06 4.76 30.69
CA ASN A 443 3.46 5.77 29.71
C ASN A 443 2.99 7.18 30.10
N ALA A 444 1.72 7.30 30.52
CA ALA A 444 1.13 8.57 30.94
C ALA A 444 1.26 8.84 32.45
N GLY A 445 1.49 7.80 33.26
CA GLY A 445 1.45 7.89 34.73
C GLY A 445 0.05 8.11 35.30
N GLN A 446 -1.00 7.81 34.53
CA GLN A 446 -2.41 8.02 34.88
C GLN A 446 -3.13 6.69 35.16
N THR A 447 -4.31 6.74 35.78
CA THR A 447 -5.12 5.54 36.05
C THR A 447 -5.91 5.09 34.83
N GLY A 448 -6.34 3.83 34.80
CA GLY A 448 -7.26 3.33 33.77
C GLY A 448 -8.58 4.09 33.73
N GLN A 449 -9.11 4.51 34.88
CA GLN A 449 -10.30 5.34 34.95
C GLN A 449 -10.09 6.70 34.25
N TRP A 450 -8.91 7.31 34.41
CA TRP A 450 -8.57 8.54 33.69
C TRP A 450 -8.49 8.32 32.18
N HIS A 451 -7.87 7.23 31.74
CA HIS A 451 -7.81 6.87 30.32
C HIS A 451 -9.20 6.65 29.73
N ARG A 452 -10.07 5.92 30.45
CA ARG A 452 -11.47 5.74 30.05
C ARG A 452 -12.17 7.07 29.86
N GLU A 453 -12.12 7.98 30.85
CA GLU A 453 -12.77 9.29 30.78
C GLU A 453 -12.21 10.17 29.64
N LYS A 454 -10.90 10.14 29.42
CA LYS A 454 -10.26 10.86 28.30
C LYS A 454 -10.70 10.29 26.95
N GLY A 455 -10.64 8.97 26.79
CA GLY A 455 -11.02 8.27 25.57
C GLY A 455 -12.50 8.49 25.24
N GLU A 456 -13.40 8.37 26.23
CA GLU A 456 -14.84 8.61 26.05
C GLU A 456 -15.12 10.03 25.56
N ARG A 457 -14.49 11.04 26.16
CA ARG A 457 -14.63 12.44 25.72
C ARG A 457 -14.17 12.62 24.26
N LEU A 458 -12.99 12.10 23.92
CA LEU A 458 -12.44 12.25 22.56
C LEU A 458 -13.24 11.46 21.51
N ALA A 459 -13.70 10.25 21.85
CA ALA A 459 -14.58 9.46 21.00
C ALA A 459 -15.92 10.17 20.77
N LEU A 460 -16.55 10.70 21.81
CA LEU A 460 -17.81 11.45 21.69
C LEU A 460 -17.65 12.70 20.81
N ASP A 461 -16.56 13.46 20.98
CA ASP A 461 -16.25 14.61 20.13
C ASP A 461 -16.12 14.19 18.65
N TRP A 462 -15.41 13.08 18.38
CA TRP A 462 -15.27 12.53 17.03
C TRP A 462 -16.62 12.07 16.46
N LEU A 463 -17.39 11.31 17.23
CA LEU A 463 -18.68 10.73 16.86
C LEU A 463 -19.72 11.82 16.57
N HIS A 464 -19.81 12.84 17.43
CA HIS A 464 -20.68 13.99 17.18
C HIS A 464 -20.30 14.73 15.90
N LYS A 465 -18.99 14.91 15.67
CA LYS A 465 -18.52 15.56 14.44
C LYS A 465 -18.89 14.76 13.19
N ARG A 466 -18.67 13.44 13.17
CA ARG A 466 -19.05 12.59 12.03
C ARG A 466 -20.57 12.51 11.84
N GLY A 467 -21.31 12.42 12.94
CA GLY A 467 -22.77 12.41 12.94
C GLY A 467 -23.36 13.68 12.33
N THR A 468 -22.80 14.85 12.65
CA THR A 468 -23.30 16.15 12.20
C THR A 468 -22.77 16.58 10.82
N GLU A 469 -21.46 16.46 10.57
CA GLU A 469 -20.81 17.03 9.38
C GLU A 469 -20.55 15.99 8.28
N GLY A 470 -20.52 14.70 8.62
CA GLY A 470 -20.06 13.62 7.72
C GLY A 470 -18.58 13.28 7.90
N PHE A 471 -18.05 12.41 7.04
CA PHE A 471 -16.67 11.90 7.05
C PHE A 471 -15.71 12.80 6.27
N ALA A 472 -14.53 13.10 6.83
CA ALA A 472 -13.54 14.00 6.25
C ALA A 472 -12.73 13.26 5.18
N GLU A 473 -12.43 11.97 5.42
CA GLU A 473 -11.96 11.07 4.37
C GLU A 473 -13.19 10.41 3.72
N TRP A 474 -14.07 11.25 3.14
CA TRP A 474 -15.39 10.85 2.67
C TRP A 474 -15.33 9.59 1.80
N ASP A 475 -16.28 8.70 2.02
CA ASP A 475 -16.46 7.45 1.29
C ASP A 475 -15.18 6.63 1.08
N SER A 476 -14.13 6.85 1.86
CA SER A 476 -12.85 6.17 1.68
C SER A 476 -13.02 4.69 1.98
N ASN A 477 -12.90 3.85 0.96
CA ASN A 477 -13.06 2.40 1.12
C ASN A 477 -12.04 1.82 2.11
N CYS A 478 -10.80 2.29 2.10
CA CYS A 478 -9.79 1.86 3.07
C CYS A 478 -10.03 2.43 4.48
N THR A 479 -10.53 3.67 4.62
CA THR A 479 -10.76 4.29 5.94
C THR A 479 -12.02 3.72 6.58
N PHE A 480 -13.11 3.53 5.82
CA PHE A 480 -14.38 3.00 6.33
C PHE A 480 -14.24 1.57 6.88
N GLU A 481 -13.37 0.73 6.31
CA GLU A 481 -13.06 -0.58 6.93
C GLU A 481 -12.55 -0.38 8.36
N GLN A 482 -11.60 0.54 8.56
CA GLN A 482 -10.95 0.78 9.84
C GLN A 482 -11.87 1.53 10.83
N ASP A 483 -12.68 2.48 10.33
CA ASP A 483 -13.73 3.13 11.14
C ASP A 483 -14.71 2.09 11.68
N LEU A 484 -15.17 1.16 10.83
CA LEU A 484 -16.08 0.09 11.24
C LEU A 484 -15.45 -0.87 12.25
N VAL A 485 -14.12 -1.08 12.22
CA VAL A 485 -13.43 -1.81 13.29
C VAL A 485 -13.61 -1.09 14.63
N ALA A 486 -13.28 0.21 14.71
CA ALA A 486 -13.43 0.96 15.96
C ALA A 486 -14.88 1.03 16.42
N LEU A 487 -15.79 1.38 15.52
CA LEU A 487 -17.19 1.60 15.82
C LEU A 487 -17.89 0.31 16.26
N SER A 488 -17.60 -0.83 15.63
CA SER A 488 -18.20 -2.11 16.05
C SER A 488 -17.71 -2.54 17.45
N HIS A 489 -16.47 -2.19 17.82
CA HIS A 489 -15.97 -2.42 19.17
C HIS A 489 -16.62 -1.48 20.19
N LEU A 490 -16.82 -0.20 19.86
CA LEU A 490 -17.49 0.75 20.75
C LEU A 490 -18.98 0.43 20.94
N ALA A 491 -19.69 0.13 19.85
CA ALA A 491 -21.12 -0.19 19.89
C ALA A 491 -21.42 -1.51 20.65
N ASP A 492 -20.44 -2.41 20.75
CA ASP A 492 -20.59 -3.72 21.40
C ASP A 492 -20.02 -3.74 22.84
N LEU A 493 -18.86 -3.11 23.05
CA LEU A 493 -18.05 -3.32 24.26
C LEU A 493 -17.91 -2.09 25.16
N ALA A 494 -18.29 -0.89 24.70
CA ALA A 494 -18.23 0.29 25.55
C ALA A 494 -19.30 0.21 26.66
N GLU A 495 -18.89 0.47 27.91
CA GLU A 495 -19.80 0.50 29.06
C GLU A 495 -20.60 1.80 29.14
N ASN A 496 -20.09 2.89 28.55
CA ASN A 496 -20.79 4.17 28.48
C ASN A 496 -21.88 4.12 27.40
N GLU A 497 -23.14 4.32 27.80
CA GLU A 497 -24.29 4.22 26.90
C GLU A 497 -24.26 5.25 25.77
N ASP A 498 -23.84 6.49 26.04
CA ASP A 498 -23.78 7.55 25.02
C ASP A 498 -22.77 7.18 23.93
N VAL A 499 -21.62 6.63 24.30
CA VAL A 499 -20.60 6.16 23.35
C VAL A 499 -21.15 4.99 22.52
N ARG A 500 -21.76 4.01 23.19
CA ARG A 500 -22.31 2.81 22.55
C ARG A 500 -23.38 3.15 21.53
N GLU A 501 -24.38 3.94 21.93
CA GLU A 501 -25.50 4.32 21.07
C GLU A 501 -25.06 5.22 19.93
N LEU A 502 -24.22 6.22 20.20
CA LEU A 502 -23.77 7.12 19.14
C LEU A 502 -22.84 6.44 18.14
N ALA A 503 -22.02 5.47 18.58
CA ALA A 503 -21.25 4.62 17.67
C ALA A 503 -22.16 3.84 16.73
N ALA A 504 -23.23 3.21 17.23
CA ALA A 504 -24.21 2.51 16.41
C ALA A 504 -24.93 3.44 15.40
N VAL A 505 -25.28 4.67 15.83
CA VAL A 505 -25.88 5.68 14.94
C VAL A 505 -24.91 6.10 13.83
N VAL A 506 -23.62 6.28 14.14
CA VAL A 506 -22.61 6.61 13.14
C VAL A 506 -22.36 5.43 12.18
N MET A 507 -22.43 4.19 12.67
CA MET A 507 -22.41 2.99 11.81
C MET A 507 -23.60 2.97 10.85
N ASP A 508 -24.83 3.23 11.31
CA ASP A 508 -26.01 3.32 10.44
C ASP A 508 -25.81 4.38 9.34
N LYS A 509 -25.26 5.55 9.68
CA LYS A 509 -24.95 6.61 8.70
C LYS A 509 -23.91 6.14 7.69
N LEU A 510 -22.85 5.47 8.14
CA LEU A 510 -21.81 4.92 7.27
C LEU A 510 -22.37 3.84 6.34
N PHE A 511 -23.15 2.90 6.84
CA PHE A 511 -23.78 1.87 6.01
C PHE A 511 -24.81 2.43 5.03
N LEU A 512 -25.57 3.45 5.42
CA LEU A 512 -26.45 4.16 4.48
C LEU A 512 -25.66 4.82 3.36
N THR A 513 -24.53 5.44 3.70
CA THR A 513 -23.61 6.04 2.72
C THR A 513 -23.08 4.98 1.75
N MET A 514 -22.63 3.83 2.26
CA MET A 514 -22.20 2.70 1.43
C MET A 514 -23.33 2.17 0.53
N ALA A 515 -24.54 1.99 1.08
CA ALA A 515 -25.70 1.48 0.35
C ALA A 515 -26.11 2.38 -0.82
N LEU A 516 -26.10 3.71 -0.62
CA LEU A 516 -26.45 4.69 -1.65
C LEU A 516 -25.39 4.82 -2.75
N ASN A 517 -24.12 4.55 -2.42
CA ASN A 517 -22.98 4.66 -3.33
C ASN A 517 -22.43 3.29 -3.77
N SER A 518 -23.25 2.25 -3.73
CA SER A 518 -22.89 0.92 -4.23
C SER A 518 -23.65 0.54 -5.50
N PHE A 519 -23.01 -0.19 -6.42
CA PHE A 519 -23.65 -0.77 -7.58
C PHE A 519 -23.21 -2.23 -7.71
N ARG A 520 -24.17 -3.16 -7.63
CA ARG A 520 -23.92 -4.60 -7.67
C ARG A 520 -22.88 -5.09 -6.65
N GLY A 521 -22.79 -4.45 -5.49
CA GLY A 521 -21.82 -4.77 -4.42
C GLY A 521 -20.49 -4.02 -4.52
N VAL A 522 -20.26 -3.23 -5.58
CA VAL A 522 -19.07 -2.38 -5.75
C VAL A 522 -19.35 -1.05 -5.08
N PHE A 523 -18.50 -0.61 -4.14
CA PHE A 523 -18.63 0.69 -3.49
C PHE A 523 -17.99 1.77 -4.36
N GLY A 524 -18.54 1.92 -5.57
CA GLY A 524 -17.94 2.68 -6.67
C GLY A 524 -18.13 4.20 -6.56
N SER A 525 -17.79 4.73 -5.39
CA SER A 525 -17.95 6.13 -5.00
C SER A 525 -16.74 6.97 -5.37
N THR A 526 -16.82 8.27 -5.10
CA THR A 526 -15.64 9.13 -5.00
C THR A 526 -15.00 8.95 -3.65
N HIS A 527 -13.68 8.90 -3.54
CA HIS A 527 -13.01 8.64 -2.27
C HIS A 527 -12.10 9.80 -1.86
N GLY A 528 -12.21 10.26 -0.62
CA GLY A 528 -11.28 11.24 -0.03
C GLY A 528 -9.88 10.68 0.20
N ARG A 529 -9.78 9.36 0.30
CA ARG A 529 -8.55 8.59 0.36
C ARG A 529 -8.80 7.21 -0.24
N THR A 530 -7.88 6.70 -1.06
CA THR A 530 -7.91 5.31 -1.53
C THR A 530 -6.53 4.92 -2.06
N TYR A 531 -6.37 3.65 -2.48
CA TYR A 531 -5.15 3.11 -3.04
C TYR A 531 -5.40 2.45 -4.39
N ALA A 532 -4.38 2.42 -5.24
CA ALA A 532 -4.50 1.93 -6.62
C ALA A 532 -5.18 0.54 -6.74
N PRO A 533 -4.84 -0.49 -5.95
CA PRO A 533 -5.49 -1.79 -6.08
C PRO A 533 -7.01 -1.75 -5.86
N MET A 534 -7.51 -0.81 -5.06
CA MET A 534 -8.93 -0.72 -4.69
C MET A 534 -9.77 0.03 -5.73
N ILE A 535 -9.16 0.81 -6.62
CA ILE A 535 -9.88 1.56 -7.67
C ILE A 535 -9.75 0.91 -9.06
N LEU A 536 -8.84 -0.05 -9.22
CA LEU A 536 -8.70 -0.84 -10.45
C LEU A 536 -9.80 -1.91 -10.60
N GLY A 537 -10.58 -2.17 -9.55
CA GLY A 537 -11.75 -3.06 -9.58
C GLY A 537 -12.40 -3.21 -8.21
N GLY A 538 -13.71 -3.49 -8.17
CA GLY A 538 -14.50 -3.62 -6.95
C GLY A 538 -14.20 -4.86 -6.11
N GLN A 539 -13.41 -5.80 -6.63
CA GLN A 539 -13.06 -7.04 -5.95
C GLN A 539 -12.00 -6.85 -4.84
N LEU A 540 -11.08 -5.90 -5.03
CA LEU A 540 -9.98 -5.64 -4.09
C LEU A 540 -10.30 -4.51 -3.10
N GLU A 541 -11.49 -3.93 -3.16
CA GLU A 541 -11.94 -2.92 -2.20
C GLU A 541 -12.02 -3.48 -0.77
N ALA A 542 -11.55 -2.71 0.20
CA ALA A 542 -11.61 -3.10 1.61
C ALA A 542 -13.04 -3.26 2.15
N THR A 543 -14.01 -2.62 1.51
CA THR A 543 -15.44 -2.69 1.82
C THR A 543 -16.18 -3.87 1.17
N SER A 544 -15.52 -4.65 0.31
CA SER A 544 -16.18 -5.72 -0.45
C SER A 544 -16.67 -6.86 0.45
N GLY A 545 -15.83 -7.30 1.41
CA GLY A 545 -16.22 -8.28 2.42
C GLY A 545 -17.31 -7.76 3.36
N ILE A 546 -17.28 -6.48 3.69
CA ILE A 546 -18.27 -5.83 4.55
C ILE A 546 -19.65 -5.82 3.86
N SER A 547 -19.69 -5.39 2.60
CA SER A 547 -20.91 -5.40 1.77
C SER A 547 -21.49 -6.82 1.65
N ARG A 548 -20.60 -7.81 1.48
CA ARG A 548 -20.99 -9.21 1.37
C ARG A 548 -21.59 -9.71 2.68
N LEU A 549 -20.98 -9.40 3.82
CA LEU A 549 -21.53 -9.73 5.13
C LEU A 549 -22.92 -9.11 5.33
N MET A 550 -23.03 -7.80 5.08
CA MET A 550 -24.21 -7.00 5.41
C MET A 550 -25.42 -7.29 4.52
N TRP A 551 -25.25 -7.33 3.20
CA TRP A 551 -26.37 -7.49 2.25
C TRP A 551 -26.11 -8.51 1.14
N GLY A 552 -25.05 -9.33 1.26
CA GLY A 552 -24.84 -10.50 0.41
C GLY A 552 -24.30 -10.22 -0.98
N MET A 553 -23.68 -9.05 -1.20
CA MET A 553 -23.07 -8.69 -2.48
C MET A 553 -21.62 -8.25 -2.28
N GLY A 554 -20.72 -8.63 -3.17
CA GLY A 554 -19.27 -8.42 -3.03
C GLY A 554 -18.47 -9.73 -2.97
N VAL A 555 -17.22 -9.64 -2.51
CA VAL A 555 -16.31 -10.78 -2.39
C VAL A 555 -15.53 -10.78 -1.08
N TRP A 556 -15.23 -11.95 -0.54
CA TRP A 556 -14.26 -12.06 0.54
C TRP A 556 -12.86 -11.87 -0.01
N ASN A 557 -12.14 -10.87 0.48
CA ASN A 557 -10.77 -10.59 0.07
C ASN A 557 -9.83 -10.49 1.29
N HIS A 558 -8.63 -9.95 1.10
CA HIS A 558 -7.62 -9.87 2.15
C HIS A 558 -7.91 -8.82 3.23
N HIS A 559 -8.90 -7.96 3.04
CA HIS A 559 -9.38 -7.02 4.03
C HIS A 559 -10.41 -7.68 4.95
N ILE A 560 -9.91 -8.30 6.02
CA ILE A 560 -10.75 -9.06 6.95
C ILE A 560 -11.07 -8.34 8.25
N ARG A 561 -10.44 -7.20 8.55
CA ARG A 561 -10.54 -6.60 9.89
C ARG A 561 -11.94 -6.08 10.18
N GLY A 562 -12.47 -5.26 9.28
CA GLY A 562 -13.84 -4.74 9.42
C GLY A 562 -14.86 -5.88 9.40
N THR A 563 -14.72 -6.81 8.47
CA THR A 563 -15.61 -7.97 8.33
C THR A 563 -15.63 -8.84 9.59
N VAL A 564 -14.48 -9.20 10.15
CA VAL A 564 -14.38 -10.00 11.38
C VAL A 564 -14.90 -9.22 12.59
N SER A 565 -14.55 -7.93 12.70
CA SER A 565 -14.99 -7.10 13.83
C SER A 565 -16.51 -6.95 13.88
N LEU A 566 -17.16 -6.79 12.73
CA LEU A 566 -18.63 -6.77 12.60
C LEU A 566 -19.25 -8.14 12.90
N ALA A 567 -18.66 -9.22 12.38
CA ALA A 567 -19.14 -10.58 12.66
C ALA A 567 -19.02 -10.97 14.14
N CYS A 568 -18.14 -10.32 14.90
CA CYS A 568 -17.96 -10.51 16.33
C CYS A 568 -18.81 -9.59 17.21
N SER A 569 -19.43 -8.54 16.65
CA SER A 569 -20.26 -7.58 17.41
C SER A 569 -21.73 -7.96 17.40
N ASP A 570 -22.47 -7.46 18.39
CA ASP A 570 -23.93 -7.55 18.45
C ASP A 570 -24.68 -6.47 17.64
N TYR A 571 -23.97 -5.68 16.81
CA TYR A 571 -24.60 -4.70 15.93
C TYR A 571 -25.52 -5.37 14.89
N GLU A 572 -26.76 -4.91 14.80
CA GLU A 572 -27.75 -5.35 13.81
C GLU A 572 -28.01 -4.25 12.78
N LEU A 573 -27.74 -4.54 11.51
CA LEU A 573 -28.01 -3.61 10.42
C LEU A 573 -29.52 -3.43 10.22
N SER A 574 -29.97 -2.18 10.08
CA SER A 574 -31.34 -1.86 9.67
C SER A 574 -31.70 -2.52 8.34
N PRO A 575 -32.79 -3.32 8.27
CA PRO A 575 -33.24 -3.95 7.03
C PRO A 575 -33.54 -2.95 5.90
N LEU A 576 -33.87 -1.70 6.24
CA LEU A 576 -34.08 -0.64 5.25
C LEU A 576 -32.79 -0.26 4.53
N ILE A 577 -31.66 -0.20 5.25
CA ILE A 577 -30.36 0.11 4.65
C ILE A 577 -29.95 -1.03 3.71
N ALA A 578 -30.10 -2.28 4.15
CA ALA A 578 -29.86 -3.44 3.30
C ALA A 578 -30.76 -3.41 2.04
N ALA A 579 -32.03 -3.04 2.17
CA ALA A 579 -32.93 -2.90 1.02
C ALA A 579 -32.44 -1.83 0.03
N ILE A 580 -31.95 -0.68 0.51
CA ILE A 580 -31.39 0.39 -0.35
C ILE A 580 -30.12 -0.09 -1.09
N ALA A 581 -29.28 -0.87 -0.42
CA ALA A 581 -28.02 -1.36 -0.98
C ALA A 581 -28.23 -2.32 -2.16
N VAL A 582 -29.30 -3.12 -2.11
CA VAL A 582 -29.61 -4.13 -3.13
C VAL A 582 -30.56 -3.63 -4.21
N ASP A 583 -31.17 -2.46 -4.01
CA ASP A 583 -32.15 -1.89 -4.93
C ASP A 583 -31.50 -1.31 -6.19
N LEU A 584 -32.12 -1.60 -7.33
CA LEU A 584 -31.73 -1.13 -8.66
C LEU A 584 -32.91 -0.35 -9.28
N PRO A 585 -33.15 0.88 -8.82
CA PRO A 585 -34.24 1.71 -9.33
C PRO A 585 -33.95 2.16 -10.76
N ASP A 586 -34.99 2.50 -11.52
CA ASP A 586 -34.89 3.07 -12.88
C ASP A 586 -33.95 4.28 -12.90
N GLU A 587 -34.04 5.12 -11.86
CA GLU A 587 -33.20 6.29 -11.68
C GLU A 587 -33.07 6.63 -10.19
N LEU A 588 -31.83 6.84 -9.72
CA LEU A 588 -31.53 7.36 -8.38
C LEU A 588 -30.50 8.48 -8.46
N TRP A 589 -30.84 9.61 -7.85
CA TRP A 589 -29.92 10.71 -7.59
C TRP A 589 -29.68 10.82 -6.09
N ASN A 590 -28.43 10.61 -5.68
CA ASN A 590 -27.96 10.83 -4.33
C ASN A 590 -27.04 12.05 -4.32
N ARG A 591 -27.22 12.96 -3.35
CA ARG A 591 -26.45 14.19 -3.20
C ARG A 591 -26.04 14.31 -1.75
N GLU A 592 -24.73 14.32 -1.52
CA GLU A 592 -24.17 14.33 -0.17
C GLU A 592 -23.20 15.49 -0.01
N GLN A 593 -23.12 15.97 1.23
CA GLN A 593 -22.14 16.94 1.65
C GLN A 593 -21.34 16.35 2.81
N HIS A 594 -20.03 16.41 2.66
CA HIS A 594 -19.05 16.07 3.67
C HIS A 594 -18.16 17.28 3.93
N PRO A 595 -17.32 17.29 4.99
CA PRO A 595 -16.41 18.39 5.24
C PRO A 595 -15.53 18.68 4.02
N GLY A 596 -15.72 19.84 3.39
CA GLY A 596 -14.93 20.29 2.24
C GLY A 596 -15.32 19.72 0.87
N VAL A 597 -16.35 18.89 0.76
CA VAL A 597 -16.75 18.32 -0.54
C VAL A 597 -18.27 18.15 -0.67
N ASN A 598 -18.78 18.46 -1.86
CA ASN A 598 -20.11 18.06 -2.30
C ASN A 598 -19.96 16.97 -3.34
N LYS A 599 -20.75 15.90 -3.24
CA LYS A 599 -20.71 14.79 -4.19
C LYS A 599 -22.09 14.45 -4.69
N VAL A 600 -22.12 13.89 -5.89
CA VAL A 600 -23.33 13.41 -6.53
C VAL A 600 -23.09 12.02 -7.06
N THR A 601 -24.05 11.13 -6.79
CA THR A 601 -24.09 9.78 -7.34
C THR A 601 -25.39 9.60 -8.11
N TYR A 602 -25.26 9.06 -9.31
CA TYR A 602 -26.34 8.72 -10.22
C TYR A 602 -26.32 7.22 -10.47
N ARG A 603 -27.41 6.51 -10.21
CA ARG A 603 -27.50 5.06 -10.36
C ARG A 603 -28.74 4.66 -11.15
N THR A 604 -28.56 3.67 -12.03
CA THR A 604 -29.61 2.97 -12.81
C THR A 604 -29.42 1.45 -12.63
N PRO A 605 -30.25 0.59 -13.22
CA PRO A 605 -30.02 -0.86 -13.19
C PRO A 605 -28.78 -1.31 -13.97
N ASP A 606 -28.27 -0.47 -14.88
CA ASP A 606 -27.20 -0.81 -15.83
C ASP A 606 -25.84 -0.22 -15.44
N TYR A 607 -25.80 0.90 -14.71
CA TYR A 607 -24.56 1.56 -14.30
C TYR A 607 -24.74 2.54 -13.15
N MET A 608 -23.61 2.94 -12.55
CA MET A 608 -23.52 4.03 -11.57
C MET A 608 -22.40 5.01 -11.91
N LEU A 609 -22.66 6.31 -11.78
CA LEU A 609 -21.69 7.39 -11.95
C LEU A 609 -21.59 8.17 -10.64
N CYS A 610 -20.37 8.50 -10.21
CA CYS A 610 -20.15 9.31 -9.01
C CYS A 610 -19.15 10.43 -9.30
N SER A 611 -19.31 11.57 -8.63
CA SER A 611 -18.44 12.73 -8.85
C SER A 611 -18.37 13.66 -7.65
N ALA A 612 -17.16 14.06 -7.26
CA ALA A 612 -16.92 15.15 -6.32
C ALA A 612 -16.99 16.47 -7.12
N GLN A 613 -17.94 17.31 -6.75
CA GLN A 613 -18.29 18.51 -7.50
C GLN A 613 -17.31 19.64 -7.19
N ASP A 614 -16.69 20.19 -8.23
CA ASP A 614 -15.80 21.37 -8.17
C ASP A 614 -14.71 21.24 -7.09
N TYR A 615 -14.20 20.00 -6.91
CA TYR A 615 -13.22 19.70 -5.88
C TYR A 615 -11.83 20.13 -6.34
N HIS A 616 -11.38 21.29 -5.86
CA HIS A 616 -10.04 21.86 -6.07
C HIS A 616 -9.54 21.88 -7.53
N PRO A 617 -10.27 22.49 -8.49
CA PRO A 617 -9.87 22.50 -9.89
C PRO A 617 -8.49 23.15 -10.12
N GLY A 618 -7.60 22.43 -10.80
CA GLY A 618 -6.27 22.92 -11.14
C GLY A 618 -5.23 22.87 -10.01
N GLU A 619 -5.63 22.46 -8.81
CA GLU A 619 -4.70 22.16 -7.72
C GLU A 619 -4.14 20.73 -7.86
N LYS A 620 -3.24 20.35 -6.95
CA LYS A 620 -2.72 18.98 -6.88
C LYS A 620 -3.50 18.18 -5.83
N GLY A 621 -3.74 16.92 -6.14
CA GLY A 621 -4.32 15.95 -5.23
C GLY A 621 -3.24 15.23 -4.42
N CYS A 622 -3.67 14.48 -3.41
CA CYS A 622 -2.83 13.59 -2.62
C CYS A 622 -3.21 12.14 -2.90
N GLN A 623 -4.40 11.72 -2.45
CA GLN A 623 -4.91 10.35 -2.59
C GLN A 623 -6.39 10.31 -2.94
N GLN A 624 -6.92 11.41 -3.48
CA GLN A 624 -8.33 11.55 -3.80
C GLN A 624 -8.68 10.89 -5.14
N HIS A 625 -9.82 10.22 -5.14
CA HIS A 625 -10.46 9.64 -6.32
C HIS A 625 -11.76 10.43 -6.59
N ILE A 626 -11.78 11.20 -7.68
CA ILE A 626 -12.69 12.35 -7.86
C ILE A 626 -13.91 12.01 -8.72
N TRP A 627 -13.80 11.02 -9.59
CA TRP A 627 -14.91 10.57 -10.43
C TRP A 627 -14.74 9.12 -10.85
N GLN A 628 -15.85 8.38 -10.89
CA GLN A 628 -15.90 7.02 -11.39
C GLN A 628 -17.23 6.68 -12.06
N ALA A 629 -17.13 5.89 -13.13
CA ALA A 629 -18.21 5.11 -13.72
C ALA A 629 -18.03 3.63 -13.38
N THR A 630 -19.05 3.03 -12.78
CA THR A 630 -19.10 1.63 -12.39
C THR A 630 -20.10 0.89 -13.27
N LEU A 631 -19.62 -0.01 -14.11
CA LEU A 631 -20.42 -0.85 -15.02
C LEU A 631 -20.49 -2.31 -14.54
N GLY A 632 -19.67 -2.67 -13.56
CA GLY A 632 -19.59 -4.00 -12.96
C GLY A 632 -18.36 -4.11 -12.04
N PRO A 633 -18.14 -5.26 -11.37
CA PRO A 633 -17.02 -5.46 -10.44
C PRO A 633 -15.64 -5.29 -11.08
N ASP A 634 -15.49 -5.68 -12.35
CA ASP A 634 -14.23 -5.59 -13.09
C ASP A 634 -14.27 -4.54 -14.22
N ALA A 635 -15.37 -3.77 -14.30
CA ALA A 635 -15.62 -2.80 -15.36
C ALA A 635 -15.80 -1.41 -14.76
N VAL A 636 -14.67 -0.80 -14.40
CA VAL A 636 -14.60 0.52 -13.76
C VAL A 636 -13.79 1.47 -14.64
N ALA A 637 -14.31 2.67 -14.86
CA ALA A 637 -13.58 3.76 -15.50
C ALA A 637 -13.52 4.94 -14.54
N PHE A 638 -12.34 5.50 -14.31
CA PHE A 638 -12.17 6.53 -13.29
C PHE A 638 -11.10 7.55 -13.66
N VAL A 639 -11.13 8.68 -12.95
CA VAL A 639 -10.08 9.69 -12.98
C VAL A 639 -9.70 10.02 -11.53
N THR A 640 -8.40 9.95 -11.23
CA THR A 640 -7.85 10.42 -9.96
C THR A 640 -7.55 11.91 -10.04
N HIS A 641 -7.53 12.57 -8.88
CA HIS A 641 -6.98 13.92 -8.82
C HIS A 641 -5.49 13.82 -9.18
N PRO A 642 -4.96 14.61 -10.14
CA PRO A 642 -3.55 14.53 -10.49
C PRO A 642 -2.69 14.62 -9.23
N PRO A 643 -1.82 13.62 -8.98
CA PRO A 643 -1.07 13.56 -7.73
C PRO A 643 -0.10 14.74 -7.61
N SER A 644 0.28 15.02 -6.36
CA SER A 644 1.43 15.86 -6.02
C SER A 644 2.73 15.05 -6.18
#